data_AF-A0A7V7THR3-F1
#
_entry.id   AF-A0A7V7THR3-F1
#
_cell.length_a   1.000
_cell.length_b   1.000
_cell.length_c   1.000
_cell.angle_alpha   90.00
_cell.angle_beta   90.00
_cell.angle_gamma   90.00
#
_symmetry.space_group_name_H-M   'P 1'
#
loop_
_entity.id
_entity.type
_entity.pdbx_description
1 polymer ?
#
loop_
_entity_poly.entity_id
_entity_poly.type
_entity_poly.pdbx_seq_one_letter_code
_entity_poly.pdbx_strand_id
1 'polypeptide(L)'
;MRILPIIISLSLSPQAFASDWLELNNLPNSTEYPTWVQSAYSDVDVISRSTSDLHINLSDWIAEQNLYVTKPSKIVVFADTIEVPENFNLVVNNQNILIFARKIVGQGAPTFVLGQQGAAASVTVIAGQIDTPINVLAFQNDGSITRDALSAEDGDGTSVALAGEHYRRTTIDSNITGQMKLATTPFTDIVNRSFDMASSLFDTNPELSLELINWIEQSLRHAGSVVEDDPILSDLYLQTVAFKQFISFSTKESNYVPYLDKVLYQGKYEAYLNAMIAYQAQWDIIQDRSTVIEDKIEAAKLALDNVEDVLRAQDSIITQTQSNIDKIGDSLTEIDSQYKAQELVTLSARTTYLVGVENWKTQQELNAALAIFKAIAEIGSAVSGVFTGNLSGVNDLTEQLAKTPEALDKAKNLVTNIKTVTGIIDSVTKTISGIAQLTADVKSTIKLHKISEAMDGFNFNIPTLNESNLAWDLMITEIRSNLRLADSLGIKGARQYLVELEKQVLLGKAINTTQLNFAQEQAKLVDLLLTKNVTANQQQRLSDAIESYQVDSEGFDSIERELSRVLMHFKRPMYVALSNYVQAYEYWALKPSEITPSLNKSYLDYQFDLASIESEYVNALSSFQPAPQDFTIDNYTISSPEQLDSFATTGELNFTIPLGQAQLCSFDRVRLSTVRVFLEGENLPYGKQLNLGISSSGNYADRYQDQDYQFSSNPVSRAFYYRLDDPTTNDVSIITDGAVANKFEYAYFQPTPFSTWNVTLNNFDEADQANNLYLKDVEQIRVEFLGSGIPNGNSCSN
;
A
#
# COMPACT_ATOMS: atom_id res chain seq x y z
N MET A 1 -25.89 -52.59 42.51
CA MET A 1 -26.56 -52.97 41.25
C MET A 1 -27.19 -51.72 40.66
N ARG A 2 -26.47 -51.02 39.78
CA ARG A 2 -26.94 -49.85 39.02
C ARG A 2 -26.40 -50.04 37.60
N ILE A 3 -27.31 -50.21 36.65
CA ILE A 3 -27.02 -50.37 35.24
C ILE A 3 -27.06 -48.96 34.64
N LEU A 4 -25.92 -48.47 34.15
CA LEU A 4 -25.84 -47.30 33.27
C LEU A 4 -26.20 -47.74 31.84
N PRO A 5 -27.02 -46.98 31.09
CA PRO A 5 -27.08 -47.11 29.65
C PRO A 5 -25.88 -46.36 29.03
N ILE A 6 -25.12 -47.08 28.22
CA ILE A 6 -24.10 -46.51 27.33
C ILE A 6 -24.85 -45.85 26.17
N ILE A 7 -24.78 -44.52 26.08
CA ILE A 7 -25.13 -43.78 24.87
C ILE A 7 -23.88 -43.83 23.99
N ILE A 8 -23.93 -44.64 22.93
CA ILE A 8 -22.96 -44.61 21.84
C ILE A 8 -23.38 -43.45 20.94
N SER A 9 -22.76 -42.29 21.10
CA SER A 9 -22.78 -41.22 20.11
C SER A 9 -21.79 -41.58 18.99
N LEU A 10 -22.31 -42.19 17.92
CA LEU A 10 -21.63 -42.21 16.62
C LEU A 10 -21.74 -40.80 16.01
N SER A 11 -20.89 -39.88 16.47
CA SER A 11 -20.56 -38.66 15.74
C SER A 11 -19.40 -39.00 14.79
N LEU A 12 -19.72 -39.36 13.55
CA LEU A 12 -18.77 -39.21 12.46
C LEU A 12 -18.62 -37.70 12.23
N SER A 13 -17.58 -37.12 12.82
CA SER A 13 -17.23 -35.71 12.70
C SER A 13 -16.58 -35.44 11.34
N PRO A 14 -17.07 -34.49 10.52
CA PRO A 14 -16.45 -34.08 9.27
C PRO A 14 -15.27 -33.10 9.46
N GLN A 15 -14.50 -33.22 10.55
CA GLN A 15 -13.46 -32.25 10.94
C GLN A 15 -12.04 -32.50 10.36
N ALA A 16 -11.86 -33.48 9.48
CA ALA A 16 -10.51 -33.92 9.08
C ALA A 16 -9.86 -33.12 7.92
N PHE A 17 -10.62 -32.41 7.09
CA PHE A 17 -10.08 -31.90 5.81
C PHE A 17 -9.35 -30.55 5.90
N ALA A 18 -9.49 -29.84 7.02
CA ALA A 18 -8.85 -28.55 7.20
C ALA A 18 -7.72 -28.55 8.23
N SER A 19 -7.57 -29.59 9.06
CA SER A 19 -6.47 -29.64 10.04
C SER A 19 -5.10 -29.65 9.36
N ASP A 20 -4.97 -30.38 8.26
CA ASP A 20 -3.66 -30.67 7.66
C ASP A 20 -3.17 -29.50 6.81
N TRP A 21 -4.08 -28.85 6.07
CA TRP A 21 -3.75 -27.61 5.37
C TRP A 21 -3.36 -26.49 6.34
N LEU A 22 -4.08 -26.35 7.46
CA LEU A 22 -3.78 -25.36 8.50
C LEU A 22 -2.41 -25.65 9.12
N GLU A 23 -2.11 -26.90 9.47
CA GLU A 23 -0.82 -27.31 10.05
C GLU A 23 0.34 -27.00 9.08
N LEU A 24 0.23 -27.38 7.80
CA LEU A 24 1.24 -27.13 6.78
C LEU A 24 1.43 -25.64 6.45
N ASN A 25 0.52 -24.77 6.87
CA ASN A 25 0.64 -23.31 6.75
C ASN A 25 0.84 -22.62 8.11
N ASN A 26 1.12 -23.38 9.17
CA ASN A 26 1.34 -22.87 10.54
C ASN A 26 0.16 -22.04 11.08
N LEU A 27 -1.07 -22.42 10.75
CA LEU A 27 -2.29 -21.73 11.18
C LEU A 27 -2.92 -22.43 12.40
N PRO A 28 -3.62 -21.71 13.29
CA PRO A 28 -4.35 -22.32 14.39
C PRO A 28 -5.52 -23.19 13.90
N ASN A 29 -5.75 -24.33 14.55
CA ASN A 29 -6.87 -25.23 14.25
C ASN A 29 -8.27 -24.61 14.48
N SER A 30 -8.35 -23.44 15.12
CA SER A 30 -9.58 -22.70 15.36
C SER A 30 -9.86 -21.62 14.32
N THR A 31 -9.13 -21.58 13.21
CA THR A 31 -9.37 -20.62 12.13
C THR A 31 -10.76 -20.90 11.53
N GLU A 32 -11.67 -19.93 11.55
CA GLU A 32 -12.96 -20.04 10.87
C GLU A 32 -12.83 -19.62 9.40
N TYR A 33 -13.39 -20.41 8.49
CA TYR A 33 -13.37 -20.16 7.05
C TYR A 33 -14.65 -20.72 6.39
N PRO A 34 -14.97 -20.32 5.15
CA PRO A 34 -16.25 -20.66 4.54
C PRO A 34 -16.55 -22.16 4.46
N THR A 35 -17.79 -22.57 4.72
CA THR A 35 -18.14 -23.99 4.81
C THR A 35 -17.98 -24.73 3.48
N TRP A 36 -18.11 -24.05 2.33
CA TRP A 36 -17.93 -24.68 1.02
C TRP A 36 -16.47 -25.01 0.70
N VAL A 37 -15.48 -24.43 1.40
CA VAL A 37 -14.07 -24.84 1.24
C VAL A 37 -13.75 -26.15 1.95
N GLN A 38 -14.69 -26.73 2.72
CA GLN A 38 -14.48 -27.97 3.48
C GLN A 38 -14.65 -29.25 2.65
N SER A 39 -15.28 -29.17 1.47
CA SER A 39 -15.51 -30.33 0.60
C SER A 39 -14.77 -30.15 -0.71
N ALA A 40 -13.81 -31.04 -0.98
CA ALA A 40 -13.09 -31.11 -2.25
C ALA A 40 -14.04 -31.19 -3.44
N TYR A 41 -13.70 -30.51 -4.53
CA TYR A 41 -14.27 -30.85 -5.84
C TYR A 41 -13.76 -32.23 -6.24
N SER A 42 -14.66 -33.09 -6.70
CA SER A 42 -14.31 -34.42 -7.22
C SER A 42 -15.17 -34.75 -8.44
N ASP A 43 -14.51 -35.12 -9.53
CA ASP A 43 -15.15 -35.65 -10.73
C ASP A 43 -14.50 -36.98 -11.11
N VAL A 44 -15.30 -38.04 -11.03
CA VAL A 44 -14.89 -39.43 -11.19
C VAL A 44 -15.76 -40.07 -12.25
N ASP A 45 -15.25 -40.12 -13.48
CA ASP A 45 -15.89 -40.74 -14.64
C ASP A 45 -14.99 -41.80 -15.28
N VAL A 46 -15.51 -42.71 -16.10
CA VAL A 46 -14.76 -43.81 -16.74
C VAL A 46 -13.46 -43.34 -17.42
N ILE A 47 -13.47 -42.14 -18.00
CA ILE A 47 -12.35 -41.56 -18.76
C ILE A 47 -11.55 -40.50 -18.00
N SER A 48 -12.04 -40.00 -16.86
CA SER A 48 -11.48 -38.86 -16.13
C SER A 48 -11.46 -39.09 -14.62
N ARG A 49 -10.38 -38.64 -13.98
CA ARG A 49 -10.30 -38.45 -12.53
C ARG A 49 -9.83 -37.02 -12.31
N SER A 50 -10.61 -36.22 -11.61
CA SER A 50 -10.26 -34.82 -11.36
C SER A 50 -10.60 -34.46 -9.93
N THR A 51 -9.70 -33.74 -9.28
CA THR A 51 -9.90 -33.25 -7.93
C THR A 51 -9.35 -31.84 -7.78
N SER A 52 -9.97 -31.05 -6.91
CA SER A 52 -9.48 -29.74 -6.50
C SER A 52 -9.79 -29.49 -5.04
N ASP A 53 -8.78 -29.13 -4.24
CA ASP A 53 -8.93 -28.82 -2.82
C ASP A 53 -7.77 -27.97 -2.27
N LEU A 54 -7.87 -27.38 -1.08
CA LEU A 54 -6.76 -26.63 -0.48
C LEU A 54 -5.58 -27.54 -0.12
N HIS A 55 -5.83 -28.75 0.38
CA HIS A 55 -4.80 -29.76 0.64
C HIS A 55 -5.15 -31.08 -0.04
N ILE A 56 -4.14 -31.71 -0.66
CA ILE A 56 -4.26 -33.05 -1.21
C ILE A 56 -3.02 -33.86 -0.82
N ASN A 57 -3.23 -34.93 -0.08
CA ASN A 57 -2.25 -36.01 0.03
C ASN A 57 -2.27 -36.85 -1.26
N LEU A 58 -1.21 -36.72 -2.06
CA LEU A 58 -1.17 -37.30 -3.40
C LEU A 58 -1.15 -38.84 -3.35
N SER A 59 -0.44 -39.43 -2.39
CA SER A 59 -0.34 -40.89 -2.26
C SER A 59 -1.69 -41.52 -1.93
N ASP A 60 -2.39 -40.93 -0.96
CA ASP A 60 -3.70 -41.40 -0.52
C ASP A 60 -4.75 -41.24 -1.63
N TRP A 61 -4.79 -40.06 -2.27
CA TRP A 61 -5.73 -39.82 -3.37
C TRP A 61 -5.53 -40.79 -4.54
N ILE A 62 -4.27 -41.08 -4.94
CA ILE A 62 -3.97 -42.06 -5.99
C ILE A 62 -4.51 -43.45 -5.62
N ALA A 63 -4.37 -43.85 -4.35
CA ALA A 63 -4.85 -45.13 -3.85
C ALA A 63 -6.39 -45.19 -3.81
N GLU A 64 -7.04 -44.14 -3.31
CA GLU A 64 -8.50 -44.00 -3.24
C GLU A 64 -9.15 -44.02 -4.63
N GLN A 65 -8.56 -43.33 -5.61
CA GLN A 65 -9.01 -43.34 -6.99
C GLN A 65 -8.64 -44.63 -7.75
N ASN A 66 -7.92 -45.54 -7.09
CA ASN A 66 -7.49 -46.83 -7.62
C ASN A 66 -6.71 -46.72 -8.95
N LEU A 67 -5.81 -45.74 -9.07
CA LEU A 67 -5.09 -45.45 -10.33
C LEU A 67 -3.98 -46.47 -10.67
N TYR A 68 -3.62 -47.31 -9.70
CA TYR A 68 -2.75 -48.47 -9.95
C TYR A 68 -3.43 -49.50 -10.86
N VAL A 69 -4.76 -49.64 -10.76
CA VAL A 69 -5.55 -50.61 -11.51
C VAL A 69 -6.32 -49.94 -12.65
N THR A 70 -7.03 -48.86 -12.36
CA THR A 70 -7.79 -48.10 -13.34
C THR A 70 -6.87 -47.19 -14.15
N LYS A 71 -7.15 -47.05 -15.45
CA LYS A 71 -6.35 -46.25 -16.38
C LYS A 71 -7.21 -45.19 -17.08
N PRO A 72 -7.77 -44.21 -16.33
CA PRO A 72 -8.49 -43.09 -16.93
C PRO A 72 -7.55 -42.31 -17.84
N SER A 73 -8.05 -41.85 -18.98
CA SER A 73 -7.26 -41.11 -19.96
C SER A 73 -6.81 -39.74 -19.47
N LYS A 74 -7.51 -39.18 -18.48
CA LYS A 74 -7.26 -37.85 -17.92
C LYS A 74 -7.22 -37.93 -16.39
N ILE A 75 -6.16 -37.42 -15.79
CA ILE A 75 -5.99 -37.29 -14.34
C ILE A 75 -5.62 -35.84 -14.05
N VAL A 76 -6.40 -35.16 -13.22
CA VAL A 76 -6.20 -33.75 -12.85
C VAL A 76 -6.17 -33.63 -11.34
N VAL A 77 -5.11 -33.05 -10.79
CA VAL A 77 -4.94 -32.84 -9.35
C VAL A 77 -4.55 -31.40 -9.10
N PHE A 78 -5.50 -30.60 -8.62
CA PHE A 78 -5.31 -29.18 -8.39
C PHE A 78 -5.37 -28.93 -6.88
N ALA A 79 -4.41 -28.19 -6.32
CA ALA A 79 -4.50 -27.81 -4.92
C ALA A 79 -3.78 -26.51 -4.59
N ASP A 80 -3.99 -25.96 -3.41
CA ASP A 80 -3.03 -24.99 -2.88
C ASP A 80 -1.74 -25.73 -2.47
N THR A 81 -1.90 -26.76 -1.65
CA THR A 81 -0.82 -27.58 -1.10
C THR A 81 -0.99 -29.05 -1.49
N ILE A 82 -0.01 -29.60 -2.19
CA ILE A 82 0.08 -31.04 -2.42
C ILE A 82 1.13 -31.63 -1.49
N GLU A 83 0.74 -32.62 -0.70
CA GLU A 83 1.65 -33.36 0.16
C GLU A 83 2.04 -34.70 -0.48
N VAL A 84 3.33 -35.00 -0.46
CA VAL A 84 3.89 -36.29 -0.85
C VAL A 84 4.62 -36.90 0.35
N PRO A 85 3.91 -37.66 1.21
CA PRO A 85 4.50 -38.15 2.46
C PRO A 85 5.53 -39.27 2.22
N GLU A 86 5.37 -40.06 1.15
CA GLU A 86 6.21 -41.21 0.84
C GLU A 86 6.43 -41.41 -0.67
N ASN A 87 7.46 -42.19 -1.01
CA ASN A 87 7.78 -42.54 -2.39
C ASN A 87 6.73 -43.51 -2.97
N PHE A 88 6.23 -43.23 -4.17
CA PHE A 88 5.42 -44.18 -4.93
C PHE A 88 5.83 -44.24 -6.40
N ASN A 89 5.40 -45.31 -7.09
CA ASN A 89 5.59 -45.48 -8.53
C ASN A 89 4.25 -45.66 -9.23
N LEU A 90 3.89 -44.78 -10.15
CA LEU A 90 2.66 -44.90 -10.95
C LEU A 90 3.00 -45.11 -12.42
N VAL A 91 2.55 -46.23 -12.99
CA VAL A 91 2.67 -46.49 -14.43
C VAL A 91 1.56 -45.74 -15.16
N VAL A 92 1.96 -44.88 -16.10
CA VAL A 92 1.11 -43.97 -16.87
C VAL A 92 1.10 -44.42 -18.33
N ASN A 93 0.01 -45.08 -18.75
CA ASN A 93 -0.15 -45.62 -20.11
C ASN A 93 -1.49 -45.17 -20.70
N ASN A 94 -1.47 -44.42 -21.80
CA ASN A 94 -2.67 -43.81 -22.40
C ASN A 94 -3.35 -42.82 -21.44
N GLN A 95 -2.57 -42.11 -20.62
CA GLN A 95 -3.06 -41.15 -19.64
C GLN A 95 -2.29 -39.83 -19.71
N ASN A 96 -3.01 -38.74 -19.52
CA ASN A 96 -2.47 -37.41 -19.28
C ASN A 96 -2.69 -37.07 -17.81
N ILE A 97 -1.61 -36.77 -17.10
CA ILE A 97 -1.63 -36.30 -15.71
C ILE A 97 -1.29 -34.81 -15.72
N LEU A 98 -2.16 -34.00 -15.14
CA LEU A 98 -1.95 -32.58 -14.90
C LEU A 98 -2.02 -32.29 -13.41
N ILE A 99 -0.92 -31.79 -12.85
CA ILE A 99 -0.79 -31.37 -11.46
C ILE A 99 -0.59 -29.86 -11.44
N PHE A 100 -1.39 -29.15 -10.65
CA PHE A 100 -1.32 -27.71 -10.49
C PHE A 100 -1.38 -27.34 -9.00
N ALA A 101 -0.36 -26.65 -8.48
CA ALA A 101 -0.33 -26.28 -7.08
C ALA A 101 0.39 -24.95 -6.78
N ARG A 102 0.13 -24.35 -5.61
CA ARG A 102 1.03 -23.30 -5.09
C ARG A 102 2.31 -23.93 -4.60
N LYS A 103 2.19 -24.96 -3.74
CA LYS A 103 3.32 -25.67 -3.14
C LYS A 103 3.16 -27.19 -3.15
N ILE A 104 4.26 -27.88 -3.40
CA ILE A 104 4.40 -29.33 -3.28
C ILE A 104 5.43 -29.61 -2.17
N VAL A 105 4.99 -30.30 -1.12
CA VAL A 105 5.75 -30.50 0.12
C VAL A 105 5.79 -31.98 0.49
N GLY A 106 6.71 -32.37 1.37
CA GLY A 106 6.79 -33.72 1.93
C GLY A 106 8.19 -34.30 1.94
N GLN A 107 8.30 -35.61 2.23
CA GLN A 107 9.57 -36.35 2.24
C GLN A 107 9.66 -37.37 1.10
N GLY A 108 8.55 -37.63 0.41
CA GLY A 108 8.47 -38.54 -0.73
C GLY A 108 8.83 -37.87 -2.05
N ALA A 109 9.42 -38.65 -2.96
CA ALA A 109 9.74 -38.30 -4.34
C ALA A 109 8.94 -39.24 -5.27
N PRO A 110 7.78 -38.79 -5.77
CA PRO A 110 6.89 -39.63 -6.56
C PRO A 110 7.53 -39.90 -7.93
N THR A 111 7.31 -41.10 -8.48
CA THR A 111 7.86 -41.51 -9.78
C THR A 111 6.77 -41.93 -10.74
N PHE A 112 6.61 -41.18 -11.84
CA PHE A 112 5.70 -41.52 -12.93
C PHE A 112 6.45 -42.23 -14.05
N VAL A 113 5.94 -43.37 -14.50
CA VAL A 113 6.59 -44.21 -15.52
C VAL A 113 5.81 -44.16 -16.83
N LEU A 114 6.40 -43.60 -17.88
CA LEU A 114 5.81 -43.47 -19.22
C LEU A 114 6.33 -44.56 -20.16
N GLY A 115 5.47 -45.03 -21.07
CA GLY A 115 5.92 -45.77 -22.28
C GLY A 115 5.94 -47.28 -22.21
N GLN A 116 5.35 -47.91 -21.18
CA GLN A 116 5.17 -49.36 -21.24
C GLN A 116 4.16 -49.70 -22.35
N GLN A 117 4.59 -50.57 -23.30
CA GLN A 117 3.77 -51.09 -24.41
C GLN A 117 3.43 -50.09 -25.54
N GLY A 118 4.23 -49.04 -25.75
CA GLY A 118 4.04 -48.09 -26.86
C GLY A 118 2.88 -47.11 -26.69
N ALA A 119 2.38 -46.97 -25.46
CA ALA A 119 1.27 -46.09 -25.09
C ALA A 119 1.68 -44.61 -25.10
N ALA A 120 0.73 -43.72 -25.47
CA ALA A 120 0.94 -42.27 -25.39
C ALA A 120 0.64 -41.78 -23.97
N ALA A 121 1.56 -41.08 -23.32
CA ALA A 121 1.37 -40.60 -21.96
C ALA A 121 2.10 -39.29 -21.70
N SER A 122 1.59 -38.50 -20.76
CA SER A 122 2.25 -37.28 -20.34
C SER A 122 1.98 -36.95 -18.89
N VAL A 123 2.96 -36.30 -18.26
CA VAL A 123 2.88 -35.74 -16.92
C VAL A 123 3.25 -34.27 -17.01
N THR A 124 2.36 -33.40 -16.54
CA THR A 124 2.56 -31.96 -16.48
C THR A 124 2.42 -31.52 -15.04
N VAL A 125 3.42 -30.78 -14.54
CA VAL A 125 3.43 -30.22 -13.18
C VAL A 125 3.66 -28.72 -13.30
N ILE A 126 2.77 -27.94 -12.71
CA ILE A 126 2.84 -26.48 -12.64
C ILE A 126 2.75 -26.14 -11.14
N ALA A 127 3.84 -25.67 -10.54
CA ALA A 127 3.85 -25.31 -9.12
C ALA A 127 4.86 -24.22 -8.79
N GLY A 128 4.48 -23.31 -7.89
CA GLY A 128 5.34 -22.19 -7.45
C GLY A 128 6.48 -22.61 -6.53
N GLN A 129 6.27 -23.62 -5.69
CA GLN A 129 7.28 -24.21 -4.82
C GLN A 129 7.22 -25.74 -4.89
N ILE A 130 8.39 -26.39 -4.96
CA ILE A 130 8.54 -27.84 -4.95
C ILE A 130 9.70 -28.20 -4.03
N ASP A 131 9.39 -28.70 -2.83
CA ASP A 131 10.40 -29.11 -1.84
C ASP A 131 11.00 -30.48 -2.19
N THR A 132 10.20 -31.39 -2.77
CA THR A 132 10.64 -32.69 -3.24
C THR A 132 10.36 -32.88 -4.74
N PRO A 133 11.36 -33.28 -5.54
CA PRO A 133 11.20 -33.37 -6.98
C PRO A 133 10.24 -34.50 -7.38
N ILE A 134 9.46 -34.26 -8.42
CA ILE A 134 8.63 -35.28 -9.08
C ILE A 134 9.47 -35.95 -10.16
N ASN A 135 9.68 -37.25 -10.06
CA ASN A 135 10.47 -38.01 -11.03
C ASN A 135 9.59 -38.52 -12.18
N VAL A 136 10.08 -38.41 -13.40
CA VAL A 136 9.46 -39.02 -14.59
C VAL A 136 10.48 -39.94 -15.27
N LEU A 137 10.12 -41.21 -15.44
CA LEU A 137 10.89 -42.21 -16.17
C LEU A 137 10.20 -42.51 -17.49
N ALA A 138 10.82 -42.14 -18.60
CA ALA A 138 10.30 -42.39 -19.94
C ALA A 138 11.07 -43.55 -20.61
N PHE A 139 10.37 -44.66 -20.86
CA PHE A 139 10.91 -45.82 -21.57
C PHE A 139 10.76 -45.64 -23.08
N GLN A 140 11.87 -45.39 -23.77
CA GLN A 140 11.85 -45.14 -25.22
C GLN A 140 11.86 -46.45 -26.02
N ASN A 141 11.43 -46.38 -27.28
CA ASN A 141 11.33 -47.53 -28.17
C ASN A 141 12.69 -48.20 -28.48
N ASP A 142 13.80 -47.47 -28.35
CA ASP A 142 15.16 -47.99 -28.52
C ASP A 142 15.69 -48.74 -27.27
N GLY A 143 14.89 -48.83 -26.21
CA GLY A 143 15.24 -49.46 -24.94
C GLY A 143 15.99 -48.54 -23.97
N SER A 144 16.24 -47.27 -24.34
CA SER A 144 16.79 -46.28 -23.42
C SER A 144 15.74 -45.77 -22.43
N ILE A 145 16.20 -45.28 -21.28
CA ILE A 145 15.35 -44.69 -20.24
C ILE A 145 15.81 -43.26 -20.01
N THR A 146 14.93 -42.30 -20.26
CA THR A 146 15.15 -40.91 -19.86
C THR A 146 14.63 -40.71 -18.45
N ARG A 147 15.39 -39.96 -17.64
CA ARG A 147 15.04 -39.61 -16.28
C ARG A 147 14.96 -38.10 -16.16
N ASP A 148 13.76 -37.61 -15.88
CA ASP A 148 13.53 -36.21 -15.59
C ASP A 148 13.18 -36.05 -14.11
N ALA A 149 13.75 -35.03 -13.48
CA ALA A 149 13.27 -34.50 -12.22
C ALA A 149 12.55 -33.19 -12.54
N LEU A 150 11.30 -33.06 -12.10
CA LEU A 150 10.52 -31.83 -12.21
C LEU A 150 10.68 -31.08 -10.89
N SER A 151 11.28 -29.89 -10.93
CA SER A 151 11.50 -29.02 -9.77
C SER A 151 11.07 -27.59 -10.08
N ALA A 152 11.03 -26.74 -9.05
CA ALA A 152 10.66 -25.32 -9.17
C ALA A 152 11.71 -24.46 -9.92
N GLU A 153 12.87 -25.02 -10.28
CA GLU A 153 13.90 -24.30 -11.06
C GLU A 153 13.59 -24.26 -12.57
N ASP A 154 12.61 -25.05 -13.04
CA ASP A 154 12.22 -25.17 -14.45
C ASP A 154 11.05 -24.23 -14.83
N GLY A 155 11.19 -22.91 -14.64
CA GLY A 155 10.15 -21.93 -15.01
C GLY A 155 8.87 -22.05 -14.16
N ASP A 156 7.69 -21.75 -14.72
CA ASP A 156 6.40 -21.86 -14.01
C ASP A 156 5.88 -23.32 -13.94
N GLY A 157 6.50 -24.23 -14.70
CA GLY A 157 6.17 -25.64 -14.70
C GLY A 157 6.87 -26.44 -15.80
N THR A 158 6.71 -27.76 -15.77
CA THR A 158 7.30 -28.67 -16.77
C THR A 158 6.32 -29.74 -17.20
N SER A 159 6.33 -30.06 -18.50
CA SER A 159 5.61 -31.16 -19.10
C SER A 159 6.57 -32.17 -19.73
N VAL A 160 6.41 -33.44 -19.41
CA VAL A 160 7.10 -34.57 -20.05
C VAL A 160 6.06 -35.43 -20.75
N ALA A 161 6.24 -35.65 -22.05
CA ALA A 161 5.36 -36.45 -22.88
C ALA A 161 6.14 -37.50 -23.67
N LEU A 162 5.51 -38.66 -23.85
CA LEU A 162 6.02 -39.74 -24.69
C LEU A 162 4.87 -40.31 -25.52
N ALA A 163 5.02 -40.31 -26.84
CA ALA A 163 4.07 -40.94 -27.76
C ALA A 163 4.83 -41.66 -28.89
N GLY A 164 4.86 -42.99 -28.83
CA GLY A 164 5.68 -43.78 -29.75
C GLY A 164 7.17 -43.43 -29.61
N GLU A 165 7.80 -43.01 -30.71
CA GLU A 165 9.21 -42.58 -30.72
C GLU A 165 9.42 -41.12 -30.29
N HIS A 166 8.34 -40.36 -30.05
CA HIS A 166 8.41 -38.94 -29.76
C HIS A 166 8.40 -38.68 -28.27
N TYR A 167 9.60 -38.58 -27.68
CA TYR A 167 9.82 -38.02 -26.35
C TYR A 167 9.96 -36.49 -26.43
N ARG A 168 9.31 -35.78 -25.50
CA ARG A 168 9.42 -34.32 -25.39
C ARG A 168 9.33 -33.88 -23.93
N ARG A 169 10.37 -33.20 -23.45
CA ARG A 169 10.32 -32.33 -22.26
C ARG A 169 10.05 -30.90 -22.71
N THR A 170 9.17 -30.19 -22.04
CA THR A 170 8.83 -28.81 -22.35
C THR A 170 8.64 -28.03 -21.07
N THR A 171 9.43 -26.98 -20.91
CA THR A 171 9.27 -25.95 -19.89
C THR A 171 8.04 -25.11 -20.22
N ILE A 172 7.28 -24.73 -19.20
CA ILE A 172 6.10 -23.88 -19.28
C ILE A 172 6.49 -22.51 -18.72
N ASP A 173 6.58 -21.52 -19.60
CA ASP A 173 6.92 -20.15 -19.25
C ASP A 173 5.67 -19.27 -19.39
N SER A 174 5.04 -18.91 -18.26
CA SER A 174 3.99 -17.90 -18.10
C SER A 174 2.71 -18.04 -18.93
N ASN A 175 2.57 -19.07 -19.77
CA ASN A 175 1.36 -19.38 -20.52
C ASN A 175 0.87 -20.79 -20.20
N ILE A 176 -0.21 -20.85 -19.41
CA ILE A 176 -0.86 -22.09 -18.99
C ILE A 176 -2.24 -22.31 -19.65
N THR A 177 -2.58 -21.49 -20.65
CA THR A 177 -3.89 -21.49 -21.33
C THR A 177 -4.29 -22.88 -21.81
N GLY A 178 -3.37 -23.61 -22.45
CA GLY A 178 -3.64 -24.94 -23.00
C GLY A 178 -3.98 -25.97 -21.92
N GLN A 179 -3.26 -25.92 -20.79
CA GLN A 179 -3.43 -26.81 -19.66
C GLN A 179 -4.74 -26.50 -18.91
N MET A 180 -5.03 -25.22 -18.67
CA MET A 180 -6.24 -24.79 -17.98
C MET A 180 -7.50 -25.03 -18.83
N LYS A 181 -7.41 -24.95 -20.16
CA LYS A 181 -8.51 -25.33 -21.06
C LYS A 181 -8.84 -26.83 -20.99
N LEU A 182 -7.87 -27.67 -20.66
CA LEU A 182 -8.12 -29.10 -20.42
C LEU A 182 -8.77 -29.36 -19.06
N ALA A 183 -8.68 -28.44 -18.11
CA ALA A 183 -9.11 -28.63 -16.72
C ALA A 183 -9.88 -27.43 -16.15
N THR A 184 -10.79 -26.83 -16.94
CA THR A 184 -11.45 -25.56 -16.58
C THR A 184 -12.25 -25.63 -15.28
N THR A 185 -12.99 -26.72 -15.02
CA THR A 185 -13.78 -26.83 -13.78
C THR A 185 -12.90 -26.96 -12.53
N PRO A 186 -11.93 -27.89 -12.44
CA PRO A 186 -10.96 -27.91 -11.34
C PRO A 186 -10.18 -26.61 -11.19
N PHE A 187 -9.80 -25.97 -12.31
CA PHE A 187 -9.12 -24.69 -12.29
C PHE A 187 -9.97 -23.62 -11.63
N THR A 188 -11.22 -23.48 -12.07
CA THR A 188 -12.19 -22.53 -11.53
C THR A 188 -12.42 -22.80 -10.05
N ASP A 189 -12.56 -24.05 -9.65
CA ASP A 189 -12.76 -24.42 -8.26
C ASP A 189 -11.58 -24.01 -7.37
N ILE A 190 -10.33 -24.35 -7.73
CA ILE A 190 -9.17 -24.05 -6.88
C ILE A 190 -8.94 -22.54 -6.73
N VAL A 191 -9.01 -21.76 -7.80
CA VAL A 191 -8.77 -20.31 -7.74
C VAL A 191 -9.84 -19.61 -6.89
N ASN A 192 -11.09 -20.10 -6.93
CA ASN A 192 -12.18 -19.59 -6.11
C ASN A 192 -11.97 -19.94 -4.62
N ARG A 193 -11.64 -21.19 -4.29
CA ARG A 193 -11.38 -21.62 -2.91
C ARG A 193 -10.22 -20.86 -2.30
N SER A 194 -9.13 -20.71 -3.05
CA SER A 194 -7.94 -20.01 -2.58
C SER A 194 -8.21 -18.51 -2.39
N PHE A 195 -9.05 -17.88 -3.23
CA PHE A 195 -9.46 -16.48 -3.04
C PHE A 195 -10.29 -16.30 -1.77
N ASP A 196 -11.29 -17.17 -1.58
CA ASP A 196 -12.16 -17.13 -0.40
C ASP A 196 -11.34 -17.38 0.88
N MET A 197 -10.40 -18.33 0.85
CA MET A 197 -9.47 -18.60 1.95
C MET A 197 -8.55 -17.41 2.23
N ALA A 198 -7.93 -16.84 1.20
CA ALA A 198 -7.07 -15.66 1.36
C ALA A 198 -7.82 -14.49 1.99
N SER A 199 -9.07 -14.27 1.59
CA SER A 199 -9.91 -13.23 2.16
C SER A 199 -10.20 -13.46 3.64
N SER A 200 -10.47 -14.71 4.06
CA SER A 200 -10.67 -15.05 5.47
C SER A 200 -9.40 -14.93 6.32
N LEU A 201 -8.22 -15.13 5.73
CA LEU A 201 -6.95 -15.08 6.45
C LEU A 201 -6.39 -13.67 6.61
N PHE A 202 -6.93 -12.69 5.88
CA PHE A 202 -6.37 -11.34 5.83
C PHE A 202 -6.13 -10.73 7.22
N ASP A 203 -7.08 -10.85 8.14
CA ASP A 203 -6.96 -10.24 9.46
C ASP A 203 -6.02 -11.00 10.41
N THR A 204 -5.89 -12.32 10.24
CA THR A 204 -5.14 -13.19 11.17
C THR A 204 -3.74 -13.53 10.69
N ASN A 205 -3.54 -13.59 9.38
CA ASN A 205 -2.28 -13.90 8.71
C ASN A 205 -2.22 -13.18 7.34
N PRO A 206 -1.99 -11.86 7.33
CA PRO A 206 -1.95 -11.06 6.10
C PRO A 206 -0.84 -11.48 5.13
N GLU A 207 0.26 -12.04 5.63
CA GLU A 207 1.36 -12.53 4.79
C GLU A 207 0.90 -13.71 3.92
N LEU A 208 0.31 -14.74 4.53
CA LEU A 208 -0.23 -15.88 3.80
C LEU A 208 -1.41 -15.49 2.89
N SER A 209 -2.26 -14.57 3.34
CA SER A 209 -3.32 -14.00 2.51
C SER A 209 -2.74 -13.39 1.22
N LEU A 210 -1.67 -12.60 1.33
CA LEU A 210 -0.98 -12.01 0.19
C LEU A 210 -0.30 -13.05 -0.71
N GLU A 211 0.32 -14.10 -0.13
CA GLU A 211 0.90 -15.21 -0.91
C GLU A 211 -0.15 -15.92 -1.78
N LEU A 212 -1.31 -16.24 -1.20
CA LEU A 212 -2.43 -16.87 -1.91
C LEU A 212 -2.93 -15.97 -3.04
N ILE A 213 -3.18 -14.69 -2.75
CA ILE A 213 -3.65 -13.73 -3.75
C ILE A 213 -2.64 -13.54 -4.89
N ASN A 214 -1.34 -13.51 -4.59
CA ASN A 214 -0.32 -13.43 -5.63
C ASN A 214 -0.31 -14.65 -6.54
N TRP A 215 -0.41 -15.85 -5.97
CA TRP A 215 -0.47 -17.08 -6.76
C TRP A 215 -1.72 -17.15 -7.66
N ILE A 216 -2.89 -16.79 -7.12
CA ILE A 216 -4.15 -16.78 -7.87
C ILE A 216 -4.11 -15.74 -9.00
N GLU A 217 -3.61 -14.53 -8.71
CA GLU A 217 -3.53 -13.45 -9.69
C GLU A 217 -2.66 -13.87 -10.88
N GLN A 218 -1.46 -14.40 -10.61
CA GLN A 218 -0.56 -14.91 -11.65
C GLN A 218 -1.19 -16.05 -12.43
N SER A 219 -1.85 -16.99 -11.75
CA SER A 219 -2.48 -18.16 -12.37
C SER A 219 -3.61 -17.77 -13.32
N LEU A 220 -4.48 -16.86 -12.89
CA LEU A 220 -5.57 -16.32 -13.73
C LEU A 220 -5.00 -15.54 -14.92
N ARG A 221 -4.00 -14.69 -14.69
CA ARG A 221 -3.35 -13.92 -15.75
C ARG A 221 -2.70 -14.81 -16.81
N HIS A 222 -1.95 -15.82 -16.39
CA HIS A 222 -1.25 -16.77 -17.27
C HIS A 222 -2.18 -17.77 -17.99
N ALA A 223 -3.42 -17.92 -17.54
CA ALA A 223 -4.43 -18.76 -18.18
C ALA A 223 -5.08 -18.11 -19.42
N GLY A 224 -4.80 -16.82 -19.68
CA GLY A 224 -5.10 -16.14 -20.94
C GLY A 224 -6.57 -16.26 -21.33
N SER A 225 -6.84 -16.78 -22.53
CA SER A 225 -8.20 -16.83 -23.07
C SER A 225 -9.16 -17.70 -22.25
N VAL A 226 -8.67 -18.62 -21.41
CA VAL A 226 -9.54 -19.39 -20.50
C VAL A 226 -10.25 -18.45 -19.51
N VAL A 227 -9.56 -17.39 -19.08
CA VAL A 227 -10.13 -16.37 -18.20
C VAL A 227 -10.94 -15.37 -19.00
N GLU A 228 -10.43 -14.89 -20.15
CA GLU A 228 -11.13 -13.88 -20.96
C GLU A 228 -12.46 -14.36 -21.54
N ASP A 229 -12.57 -15.65 -21.86
CA ASP A 229 -13.78 -16.25 -22.43
C ASP A 229 -14.82 -16.65 -21.35
N ASP A 230 -14.45 -16.64 -20.07
CA ASP A 230 -15.30 -17.03 -18.94
C ASP A 230 -15.62 -15.82 -18.03
N PRO A 231 -16.88 -15.36 -17.97
CA PRO A 231 -17.27 -14.20 -17.16
C PRO A 231 -16.99 -14.37 -15.65
N ILE A 232 -17.05 -15.59 -15.12
CA ILE A 232 -16.81 -15.86 -13.69
C ILE A 232 -15.32 -15.73 -13.39
N LEU A 233 -14.46 -16.32 -14.23
CA LEU A 233 -13.01 -16.21 -14.07
C LEU A 233 -12.53 -14.78 -14.34
N SER A 234 -13.12 -14.10 -15.33
CA SER A 234 -12.85 -12.69 -15.62
C SER A 234 -13.11 -11.81 -14.40
N ASP A 235 -14.28 -11.93 -13.77
CA ASP A 235 -14.62 -11.16 -12.58
C ASP A 235 -13.75 -11.55 -11.38
N LEU A 236 -13.44 -12.84 -11.21
CA LEU A 236 -12.54 -13.28 -10.15
C LEU A 236 -11.14 -12.70 -10.33
N TYR A 237 -10.65 -12.58 -11.56
CA TYR A 237 -9.37 -11.94 -11.83
C TYR A 237 -9.39 -10.47 -11.41
N LEU A 238 -10.44 -9.72 -11.79
CA LEU A 238 -10.61 -8.33 -11.38
C LEU A 238 -10.72 -8.19 -9.85
N GLN A 239 -11.44 -9.09 -9.17
CA GLN A 239 -11.50 -9.14 -7.71
C GLN A 239 -10.14 -9.41 -7.08
N THR A 240 -9.38 -10.34 -7.64
CA THR A 240 -8.06 -10.70 -7.16
C THR A 240 -7.10 -9.52 -7.30
N VAL A 241 -7.13 -8.82 -8.44
CA VAL A 241 -6.34 -7.59 -8.65
C VAL A 241 -6.73 -6.51 -7.65
N ALA A 242 -8.04 -6.27 -7.48
CA ALA A 242 -8.56 -5.27 -6.54
C ALA A 242 -8.16 -5.60 -5.09
N PHE A 243 -8.30 -6.85 -4.67
CA PHE A 243 -7.96 -7.29 -3.32
C PHE A 243 -6.45 -7.31 -3.07
N LYS A 244 -5.64 -7.65 -4.09
CA LYS A 244 -4.18 -7.52 -4.04
C LYS A 244 -3.76 -6.07 -3.79
N GLN A 245 -4.41 -5.09 -4.43
CA GLN A 245 -4.21 -3.67 -4.13
C GLN A 245 -4.58 -3.40 -2.67
N PHE A 246 -5.80 -3.74 -2.27
CA PHE A 246 -6.28 -3.51 -0.92
C PHE A 246 -5.29 -4.03 0.13
N ILE A 247 -4.88 -5.30 0.09
CA ILE A 247 -3.93 -5.89 1.06
C ILE A 247 -2.59 -5.15 1.06
N SER A 248 -2.05 -4.85 -0.13
CA SER A 248 -0.72 -4.22 -0.26
C SER A 248 -0.65 -2.83 0.35
N PHE A 249 -1.79 -2.12 0.40
CA PHE A 249 -1.87 -0.74 0.91
C PHE A 249 -2.48 -0.63 2.30
N SER A 250 -3.41 -1.52 2.68
CA SER A 250 -4.07 -1.51 3.98
C SER A 250 -3.20 -2.01 5.13
N THR A 251 -2.12 -2.74 4.83
CA THR A 251 -1.21 -3.35 5.81
C THR A 251 0.02 -2.47 6.13
N LYS A 252 0.24 -1.39 5.38
CA LYS A 252 1.53 -0.68 5.37
C LYS A 252 1.59 0.63 6.14
N GLU A 253 0.48 1.22 6.61
CA GLU A 253 0.54 2.51 7.31
C GLU A 253 -0.30 2.56 8.60
N SER A 254 0.40 2.56 9.74
CA SER A 254 -0.20 2.79 11.05
C SER A 254 -0.33 4.28 11.42
N ASN A 255 0.30 5.19 10.66
CA ASN A 255 0.47 6.59 11.10
C ASN A 255 -0.01 7.65 10.09
N TYR A 256 -0.72 7.24 9.03
CA TYR A 256 -1.38 8.19 8.15
C TYR A 256 -2.58 8.81 8.85
N VAL A 257 -2.87 10.08 8.58
CA VAL A 257 -3.97 10.81 9.17
C VAL A 257 -4.85 11.34 8.04
N PRO A 258 -6.11 10.89 7.93
CA PRO A 258 -7.00 11.36 6.89
C PRO A 258 -7.28 12.88 7.00
N TYR A 259 -7.45 13.55 5.85
CA TYR A 259 -7.53 15.03 5.77
C TYR A 259 -8.80 15.67 6.36
N LEU A 260 -9.95 14.96 6.31
CA LEU A 260 -11.19 15.43 6.92
C LEU A 260 -11.23 15.04 8.40
N ASP A 261 -11.94 15.82 9.20
CA ASP A 261 -12.13 15.53 10.63
C ASP A 261 -13.20 14.44 10.85
N LYS A 262 -13.22 13.88 12.06
CA LYS A 262 -13.95 12.69 12.50
C LYS A 262 -15.46 12.71 12.19
N VAL A 263 -16.11 13.86 12.32
CA VAL A 263 -17.58 13.99 12.21
C VAL A 263 -18.06 13.60 10.81
N LEU A 264 -17.23 13.84 9.79
CA LEU A 264 -17.55 13.46 8.41
C LEU A 264 -17.31 11.97 8.14
N TYR A 265 -16.39 11.32 8.86
CA TYR A 265 -16.20 9.87 8.76
C TYR A 265 -17.30 9.10 9.49
N GLN A 266 -17.78 9.60 10.64
CA GLN A 266 -18.90 9.01 11.36
C GLN A 266 -20.16 8.92 10.49
N GLY A 267 -20.59 10.03 9.88
CA GLY A 267 -21.80 10.03 9.05
C GLY A 267 -21.70 9.14 7.81
N LYS A 268 -20.50 9.01 7.22
CA LYS A 268 -20.25 8.07 6.12
C LYS A 268 -20.28 6.62 6.61
N TYR A 269 -19.62 6.34 7.73
CA TYR A 269 -19.57 5.02 8.34
C TYR A 269 -20.96 4.52 8.73
N GLU A 270 -21.79 5.37 9.35
CA GLU A 270 -23.18 5.04 9.69
C GLU A 270 -24.03 4.71 8.45
N ALA A 271 -23.87 5.45 7.36
CA ALA A 271 -24.59 5.18 6.11
C ALA A 271 -24.23 3.80 5.52
N TYR A 272 -22.93 3.44 5.52
CA TYR A 272 -22.49 2.12 5.08
C TYR A 272 -22.93 1.00 6.01
N LEU A 273 -22.82 1.23 7.32
CA LEU A 273 -23.22 0.26 8.33
C LEU A 273 -24.70 -0.10 8.18
N ASN A 274 -25.57 0.88 7.95
CA ASN A 274 -27.01 0.62 7.75
C ASN A 274 -27.30 -0.25 6.53
N ALA A 275 -26.64 0.01 5.39
CA ALA A 275 -26.79 -0.80 4.18
C ALA A 275 -26.28 -2.23 4.39
N MET A 276 -25.15 -2.38 5.10
CA MET A 276 -24.57 -3.68 5.42
C MET A 276 -25.43 -4.48 6.42
N ILE A 277 -26.02 -3.83 7.43
CA ILE A 277 -26.98 -4.46 8.35
C ILE A 277 -28.17 -5.04 7.59
N ALA A 278 -28.75 -4.25 6.68
CA ALA A 278 -29.89 -4.68 5.88
C ALA A 278 -29.55 -5.90 5.01
N TYR A 279 -28.36 -5.91 4.39
CA TYR A 279 -27.88 -7.03 3.59
C TYR A 279 -27.61 -8.27 4.45
N GLN A 280 -26.89 -8.13 5.57
CA GLN A 280 -26.55 -9.26 6.44
C GLN A 280 -27.81 -9.92 7.03
N ALA A 281 -28.84 -9.15 7.38
CA ALA A 281 -30.09 -9.73 7.86
C ALA A 281 -30.70 -10.72 6.85
N GLN A 282 -30.56 -10.46 5.55
CA GLN A 282 -30.97 -11.40 4.49
C GLN A 282 -30.00 -12.58 4.38
N TRP A 283 -28.69 -12.32 4.48
CA TRP A 283 -27.66 -13.36 4.48
C TRP A 283 -27.86 -14.39 5.61
N ASP A 284 -28.18 -13.94 6.82
CA ASP A 284 -28.40 -14.82 7.97
C ASP A 284 -29.60 -15.77 7.72
N ILE A 285 -30.66 -15.29 7.03
CA ILE A 285 -31.82 -16.12 6.62
C ILE A 285 -31.40 -17.17 5.57
N ILE A 286 -30.54 -16.77 4.63
CA ILE A 286 -30.04 -17.61 3.53
C ILE A 286 -29.15 -18.74 4.06
N GLN A 287 -28.26 -18.44 5.00
CA GLN A 287 -27.34 -19.42 5.60
C GLN A 287 -28.03 -20.38 6.57
N ASP A 288 -29.14 -19.98 7.18
CA ASP A 288 -29.88 -20.85 8.09
C ASP A 288 -30.40 -22.09 7.35
N ARG A 289 -29.89 -23.25 7.76
CA ARG A 289 -30.26 -24.56 7.19
C ARG A 289 -31.68 -24.98 7.51
N SER A 290 -32.33 -24.33 8.48
CA SER A 290 -33.72 -24.58 8.86
C SER A 290 -34.74 -23.75 8.07
N THR A 291 -34.29 -22.72 7.35
CA THR A 291 -35.13 -21.88 6.49
C THR A 291 -35.57 -22.64 5.24
N VAL A 292 -36.85 -22.51 4.88
CA VAL A 292 -37.41 -23.10 3.66
C VAL A 292 -36.92 -22.35 2.41
N ILE A 293 -36.81 -23.06 1.29
CA ILE A 293 -36.20 -22.52 0.06
C ILE A 293 -36.92 -21.26 -0.46
N GLU A 294 -38.24 -21.17 -0.30
CA GLU A 294 -39.04 -20.01 -0.70
C GLU A 294 -38.61 -18.73 0.04
N ASP A 295 -38.43 -18.83 1.36
CA ASP A 295 -37.99 -17.72 2.20
C ASP A 295 -36.54 -17.34 1.86
N LYS A 296 -35.69 -18.32 1.51
CA LYS A 296 -34.32 -18.05 1.04
C LYS A 296 -34.30 -17.31 -0.29
N ILE A 297 -35.21 -17.62 -1.22
CA ILE A 297 -35.35 -16.91 -2.50
C ILE A 297 -35.84 -15.48 -2.28
N GLU A 298 -36.81 -15.27 -1.37
CA GLU A 298 -37.29 -13.93 -1.03
C GLU A 298 -36.17 -13.09 -0.39
N ALA A 299 -35.43 -13.68 0.56
CA ALA A 299 -34.26 -13.04 1.16
C ALA A 299 -33.18 -12.71 0.11
N ALA A 300 -32.93 -13.60 -0.85
CA ALA A 300 -31.99 -13.34 -1.94
C ALA A 300 -32.40 -12.15 -2.82
N LYS A 301 -33.71 -11.98 -3.10
CA LYS A 301 -34.23 -10.80 -3.83
C LYS A 301 -34.05 -9.51 -3.03
N LEU A 302 -34.34 -9.54 -1.73
CA LEU A 302 -34.14 -8.39 -0.85
C LEU A 302 -32.64 -8.05 -0.70
N ALA A 303 -31.77 -9.05 -0.67
CA ALA A 303 -30.32 -8.86 -0.68
C ALA A 303 -29.85 -8.20 -1.98
N LEU A 304 -30.41 -8.62 -3.12
CA LEU A 304 -30.13 -8.03 -4.43
C LEU A 304 -30.53 -6.55 -4.51
N ASP A 305 -31.70 -6.17 -3.97
CA ASP A 305 -32.13 -4.77 -3.92
C ASP A 305 -31.14 -3.88 -3.13
N ASN A 306 -30.58 -4.41 -2.04
CA ASN A 306 -29.56 -3.69 -1.24
C ASN A 306 -28.23 -3.49 -2.01
N VAL A 307 -27.95 -4.27 -3.05
CA VAL A 307 -26.74 -4.09 -3.88
C VAL A 307 -26.78 -2.77 -4.64
N GLU A 308 -27.96 -2.29 -5.07
CA GLU A 308 -28.09 -1.00 -5.76
C GLU A 308 -27.70 0.19 -4.88
N ASP A 309 -28.10 0.16 -3.60
CA ASP A 309 -27.72 1.18 -2.62
C ASP A 309 -26.19 1.22 -2.44
N VAL A 310 -25.54 0.05 -2.46
CA VAL A 310 -24.08 -0.04 -2.37
C VAL A 310 -23.38 0.45 -3.60
N LEU A 311 -23.85 0.14 -4.80
CA LEU A 311 -23.28 0.70 -6.03
C LEU A 311 -23.36 2.24 -6.02
N ARG A 312 -24.47 2.81 -5.53
CA ARG A 312 -24.61 4.28 -5.36
C ARG A 312 -23.65 4.84 -4.33
N ALA A 313 -23.46 4.15 -3.20
CA ALA A 313 -22.53 4.58 -2.17
C ALA A 313 -21.07 4.51 -2.67
N GLN A 314 -20.70 3.41 -3.34
CA GLN A 314 -19.39 3.24 -3.98
C GLN A 314 -19.09 4.37 -4.98
N ASP A 315 -20.08 4.78 -5.78
CA ASP A 315 -19.93 5.91 -6.71
C ASP A 315 -19.60 7.24 -6.01
N SER A 316 -20.24 7.48 -4.86
CA SER A 316 -19.92 8.65 -4.05
C SER A 316 -18.50 8.60 -3.49
N ILE A 317 -18.00 7.43 -3.09
CA ILE A 317 -16.60 7.29 -2.65
C ILE A 317 -15.64 7.48 -3.82
N ILE A 318 -15.89 6.82 -4.96
CA ILE A 318 -15.07 6.93 -6.17
C ILE A 318 -14.90 8.41 -6.54
N THR A 319 -15.99 9.17 -6.56
CA THR A 319 -15.97 10.61 -6.87
C THR A 319 -15.13 11.40 -5.85
N GLN A 320 -15.26 11.08 -4.56
CA GLN A 320 -14.47 11.75 -3.52
C GLN A 320 -12.98 11.40 -3.62
N THR A 321 -12.64 10.13 -3.80
CA THR A 321 -11.25 9.67 -3.97
C THR A 321 -10.63 10.28 -5.23
N GLN A 322 -11.40 10.40 -6.32
CA GLN A 322 -10.97 11.11 -7.52
C GLN A 322 -10.56 12.54 -7.22
N SER A 323 -11.42 13.29 -6.51
CA SER A 323 -11.12 14.67 -6.11
C SER A 323 -9.91 14.77 -5.17
N ASN A 324 -9.69 13.78 -4.30
CA ASN A 324 -8.52 13.73 -3.43
C ASN A 324 -7.24 13.51 -4.25
N ILE A 325 -7.26 12.58 -5.21
CA ILE A 325 -6.13 12.33 -6.12
C ILE A 325 -5.77 13.58 -6.90
N ASP A 326 -6.77 14.29 -7.45
CA ASP A 326 -6.54 15.51 -8.22
C ASP A 326 -5.84 16.57 -7.36
N LYS A 327 -6.30 16.77 -6.12
CA LYS A 327 -5.67 17.69 -5.16
C LYS A 327 -4.24 17.29 -4.77
N ILE A 328 -3.99 16.01 -4.54
CA ILE A 328 -2.63 15.52 -4.24
C ILE A 328 -1.72 15.72 -5.47
N GLY A 329 -2.24 15.52 -6.67
CA GLY A 329 -1.52 15.78 -7.93
C GLY A 329 -1.16 17.27 -8.10
N ASP A 330 -2.08 18.18 -7.76
CA ASP A 330 -1.81 19.62 -7.75
C ASP A 330 -0.71 19.96 -6.72
N SER A 331 -0.80 19.43 -5.50
CA SER A 331 0.25 19.61 -4.48
C SER A 331 1.60 19.04 -4.90
N LEU A 332 1.63 17.89 -5.57
CA LEU A 332 2.87 17.31 -6.08
C LEU A 332 3.51 18.20 -7.15
N THR A 333 2.70 18.79 -8.03
CA THR A 333 3.17 19.72 -9.07
C THR A 333 3.75 20.99 -8.44
N GLU A 334 3.10 21.51 -7.41
CA GLU A 334 3.58 22.67 -6.65
C GLU A 334 4.93 22.38 -5.98
N ILE A 335 5.04 21.28 -5.22
CA ILE A 335 6.28 20.91 -4.52
C ILE A 335 7.41 20.59 -5.51
N ASP A 336 7.13 19.93 -6.65
CA ASP A 336 8.11 19.68 -7.71
C ASP A 336 8.65 20.97 -8.32
N SER A 337 7.78 21.98 -8.51
CA SER A 337 8.21 23.30 -8.99
C SER A 337 9.15 24.00 -8.00
N GLN A 338 8.82 23.96 -6.70
CA GLN A 338 9.67 24.50 -5.63
C GLN A 338 11.01 23.76 -5.56
N TYR A 339 11.00 22.44 -5.71
CA TYR A 339 12.22 21.64 -5.75
C TYR A 339 13.14 22.04 -6.90
N LYS A 340 12.60 22.20 -8.11
CA LYS A 340 13.37 22.64 -9.30
C LYS A 340 13.92 24.05 -9.15
N ALA A 341 13.15 24.97 -8.58
CA ALA A 341 13.62 26.32 -8.27
C ALA A 341 14.78 26.28 -7.25
N GLN A 342 14.61 25.52 -6.17
CA GLN A 342 15.64 25.32 -5.14
C GLN A 342 16.89 24.61 -5.70
N GLU A 343 16.74 23.73 -6.69
CA GLU A 343 17.85 23.06 -7.36
C GLU A 343 18.85 24.06 -7.94
N LEU A 344 18.35 25.09 -8.64
CA LEU A 344 19.17 26.14 -9.24
C LEU A 344 19.92 26.95 -8.17
N VAL A 345 19.26 27.24 -7.06
CA VAL A 345 19.87 27.95 -5.92
C VAL A 345 20.97 27.11 -5.26
N THR A 346 20.72 25.81 -5.05
CA THR A 346 21.70 24.89 -4.49
C THR A 346 22.93 24.73 -5.41
N LEU A 347 22.72 24.65 -6.73
CA LEU A 347 23.82 24.59 -7.72
C LEU A 347 24.65 25.87 -7.74
N SER A 348 24.03 27.03 -7.53
CA SER A 348 24.72 28.30 -7.37
C SER A 348 25.57 28.33 -6.09
N ALA A 349 24.99 27.96 -4.94
CA ALA A 349 25.71 27.89 -3.66
C ALA A 349 26.88 26.90 -3.70
N ARG A 350 26.71 25.77 -4.39
CA ARG A 350 27.77 24.78 -4.67
C ARG A 350 28.96 25.41 -5.39
N THR A 351 28.71 26.25 -6.40
CA THR A 351 29.77 26.89 -7.17
C THR A 351 30.63 27.78 -6.27
N THR A 352 30.00 28.53 -5.37
CA THR A 352 30.71 29.34 -4.36
C THR A 352 31.54 28.47 -3.42
N TYR A 353 30.97 27.36 -2.94
CA TYR A 353 31.68 26.40 -2.09
C TYR A 353 32.90 25.77 -2.80
N LEU A 354 32.75 25.34 -4.05
CA LEU A 354 33.85 24.77 -4.84
C LEU A 354 35.01 25.76 -5.02
N VAL A 355 34.71 27.03 -5.30
CA VAL A 355 35.73 28.09 -5.34
C VAL A 355 36.40 28.26 -3.98
N GLY A 356 35.64 28.18 -2.88
CA GLY A 356 36.17 28.19 -1.52
C GLY A 356 37.13 27.03 -1.24
N VAL A 357 36.78 25.82 -1.65
CA VAL A 357 37.61 24.61 -1.51
C VAL A 357 38.93 24.75 -2.29
N GLU A 358 38.88 25.26 -3.53
CA GLU A 358 40.10 25.48 -4.33
C GLU A 358 40.99 26.59 -3.77
N ASN A 359 40.41 27.68 -3.25
CA ASN A 359 41.22 28.72 -2.60
C ASN A 359 41.88 28.21 -1.31
N TRP A 360 41.16 27.41 -0.53
CA TRP A 360 41.66 26.79 0.68
C TRP A 360 42.82 25.81 0.38
N LYS A 361 42.73 25.05 -0.73
CA LYS A 361 43.82 24.19 -1.24
C LYS A 361 45.13 24.95 -1.39
N THR A 362 45.08 26.09 -2.08
CA THR A 362 46.27 26.89 -2.37
C THR A 362 46.93 27.43 -1.11
N GLN A 363 46.19 27.53 0.00
CA GLN A 363 46.67 28.05 1.28
C GLN A 363 47.22 26.98 2.24
N GLN A 364 46.78 25.72 2.16
CA GLN A 364 47.06 24.70 3.19
C GLN A 364 47.88 23.48 2.71
N GLU A 365 48.27 23.38 1.44
CA GLU A 365 49.12 22.31 0.86
C GLU A 365 48.68 20.85 1.17
N LEU A 366 47.41 20.62 1.49
CA LEU A 366 46.87 19.32 1.91
C LEU A 366 46.05 18.64 0.81
N ASN A 367 46.60 17.59 0.18
CA ASN A 367 45.94 16.87 -0.93
C ASN A 367 44.82 15.90 -0.48
N ALA A 368 44.89 15.32 0.73
CA ALA A 368 43.94 14.27 1.16
C ALA A 368 42.57 14.82 1.60
N ALA A 369 42.53 15.94 2.35
CA ALA A 369 41.28 16.57 2.80
C ALA A 369 40.46 17.15 1.63
N LEU A 370 41.13 17.52 0.54
CA LEU A 370 40.51 18.09 -0.65
C LEU A 370 39.62 17.10 -1.42
N ALA A 371 40.01 15.83 -1.46
CA ALA A 371 39.20 14.79 -2.09
C ALA A 371 37.85 14.64 -1.38
N ILE A 372 37.82 14.78 -0.05
CA ILE A 372 36.61 14.72 0.76
C ILE A 372 35.70 15.93 0.45
N PHE A 373 36.24 17.16 0.46
CA PHE A 373 35.44 18.37 0.21
C PHE A 373 34.92 18.48 -1.23
N LYS A 374 35.67 18.01 -2.22
CA LYS A 374 35.20 17.90 -3.61
C LYS A 374 34.17 16.81 -3.80
N ALA A 375 34.37 15.64 -3.20
CA ALA A 375 33.37 14.58 -3.20
C ALA A 375 32.04 15.09 -2.64
N ILE A 376 32.04 15.89 -1.57
CA ILE A 376 30.82 16.51 -1.01
C ILE A 376 30.14 17.48 -1.98
N ALA A 377 30.92 18.24 -2.77
CA ALA A 377 30.36 19.10 -3.81
C ALA A 377 29.71 18.28 -4.94
N GLU A 378 30.38 17.24 -5.43
CA GLU A 378 29.83 16.32 -6.44
C GLU A 378 28.59 15.58 -5.92
N ILE A 379 28.55 15.28 -4.62
CA ILE A 379 27.41 14.66 -3.93
C ILE A 379 26.19 15.57 -3.91
N GLY A 380 26.32 16.87 -3.60
CA GLY A 380 25.14 17.74 -3.66
C GLY A 380 24.61 17.95 -5.08
N SER A 381 25.44 17.76 -6.13
CA SER A 381 24.94 17.63 -7.51
C SER A 381 24.19 16.32 -7.75
N ALA A 382 24.57 15.23 -7.08
CA ALA A 382 23.79 14.01 -7.12
C ALA A 382 22.43 14.20 -6.42
N VAL A 383 22.40 14.83 -5.24
CA VAL A 383 21.16 15.18 -4.52
C VAL A 383 20.25 16.06 -5.38
N SER A 384 20.81 17.02 -6.12
CA SER A 384 20.06 17.88 -7.02
C SER A 384 19.53 17.14 -8.25
N GLY A 385 20.31 16.18 -8.76
CA GLY A 385 19.98 15.39 -9.95
C GLY A 385 18.98 14.24 -9.72
N VAL A 386 18.63 13.91 -8.46
CA VAL A 386 17.86 12.69 -8.17
C VAL A 386 16.47 12.70 -8.83
N PHE A 387 15.74 13.82 -8.76
CA PHE A 387 14.39 13.91 -9.35
C PHE A 387 14.40 14.32 -10.83
N THR A 388 15.52 14.81 -11.36
CA THR A 388 15.68 15.16 -12.79
C THR A 388 16.23 14.00 -13.63
N GLY A 389 16.47 12.83 -13.00
CA GLY A 389 16.98 11.63 -13.66
C GLY A 389 18.49 11.69 -13.99
N ASN A 390 19.20 12.71 -13.51
CA ASN A 390 20.63 12.87 -13.75
C ASN A 390 21.45 12.09 -12.71
N LEU A 391 21.48 10.76 -12.86
CA LEU A 391 22.21 9.85 -11.97
C LEU A 391 23.69 9.65 -12.35
N SER A 392 24.17 10.27 -13.45
CA SER A 392 25.55 10.09 -13.91
C SER A 392 26.57 10.53 -12.86
N GLY A 393 26.24 11.57 -12.08
CA GLY A 393 27.08 12.05 -10.97
C GLY A 393 27.27 11.02 -9.84
N VAL A 394 26.31 10.13 -9.60
CA VAL A 394 26.40 9.08 -8.55
C VAL A 394 27.36 7.95 -8.98
N ASN A 395 27.29 7.56 -10.26
CA ASN A 395 28.12 6.49 -10.82
C ASN A 395 29.57 6.94 -10.96
N ASP A 396 29.81 8.14 -11.49
CA ASP A 396 31.15 8.71 -11.64
C ASP A 396 31.85 8.87 -10.29
N LEU A 397 31.11 9.32 -9.27
CA LEU A 397 31.62 9.42 -7.90
C LEU A 397 31.97 8.04 -7.33
N THR A 398 31.11 7.02 -7.52
CA THR A 398 31.39 5.65 -7.05
C THR A 398 32.72 5.13 -7.61
N GLU A 399 32.98 5.36 -8.91
CA GLU A 399 34.23 4.94 -9.55
C GLU A 399 35.45 5.74 -9.08
N GLN A 400 35.29 7.03 -8.79
CA GLN A 400 36.37 7.86 -8.26
C GLN A 400 36.74 7.46 -6.83
N LEU A 401 35.75 7.17 -5.97
CA LEU A 401 36.00 6.78 -4.58
C LEU A 401 36.63 5.38 -4.46
N ALA A 402 36.38 4.48 -5.41
CA ALA A 402 37.01 3.15 -5.47
C ALA A 402 38.54 3.19 -5.67
N LYS A 403 39.09 4.32 -6.11
CA LYS A 403 40.51 4.49 -6.46
C LYS A 403 41.36 5.11 -5.34
N THR A 404 40.82 5.30 -4.14
CA THR A 404 41.46 6.08 -3.05
C THR A 404 41.56 5.27 -1.73
N PRO A 405 42.64 5.38 -0.89
CA PRO A 405 42.82 4.57 0.33
C PRO A 405 41.85 4.91 1.48
N GLU A 406 41.84 4.06 2.54
CA GLU A 406 41.01 3.96 3.77
C GLU A 406 40.44 5.23 4.46
N ALA A 407 40.86 6.45 4.11
CA ALA A 407 40.39 7.70 4.74
C ALA A 407 38.95 8.12 4.36
N LEU A 408 38.12 7.19 3.85
CA LEU A 408 36.93 7.54 3.06
C LEU A 408 35.64 6.79 3.43
N ASP A 409 35.57 6.11 4.57
CA ASP A 409 34.36 5.39 4.99
C ASP A 409 33.13 6.33 5.09
N LYS A 410 33.33 7.60 5.48
CA LYS A 410 32.28 8.63 5.47
C LYS A 410 31.73 8.93 4.07
N ALA A 411 32.61 9.06 3.07
CA ALA A 411 32.18 9.31 1.70
C ALA A 411 31.55 8.06 1.05
N LYS A 412 32.02 6.86 1.41
CA LYS A 412 31.37 5.59 1.01
C LYS A 412 29.97 5.48 1.62
N ASN A 413 29.81 5.74 2.91
CA ASN A 413 28.51 5.74 3.58
C ASN A 413 27.56 6.75 2.95
N LEU A 414 28.05 7.95 2.61
CA LEU A 414 27.25 8.97 1.94
C LEU A 414 26.81 8.52 0.53
N VAL A 415 27.68 7.88 -0.26
CA VAL A 415 27.30 7.30 -1.57
C VAL A 415 26.26 6.19 -1.42
N THR A 416 26.41 5.31 -0.42
CA THR A 416 25.40 4.29 -0.10
C THR A 416 24.06 4.95 0.22
N ASN A 417 24.04 5.97 1.09
CA ASN A 417 22.81 6.66 1.48
C ASN A 417 22.13 7.34 0.28
N ILE A 418 22.90 7.96 -0.64
CA ILE A 418 22.36 8.52 -1.88
C ILE A 418 21.76 7.43 -2.76
N LYS A 419 22.45 6.28 -2.93
CA LYS A 419 21.93 5.15 -3.70
C LYS A 419 20.62 4.64 -3.12
N THR A 420 20.52 4.54 -1.79
CA THR A 420 19.28 4.18 -1.10
C THR A 420 18.16 5.17 -1.42
N VAL A 421 18.42 6.49 -1.31
CA VAL A 421 17.43 7.53 -1.66
C VAL A 421 17.00 7.42 -3.13
N THR A 422 17.95 7.29 -4.06
CA THR A 422 17.65 7.15 -5.50
C THR A 422 16.86 5.89 -5.82
N GLY A 423 17.16 4.77 -5.14
CA GLY A 423 16.44 3.50 -5.31
C GLY A 423 15.01 3.58 -4.79
N ILE A 424 14.80 4.28 -3.66
CA ILE A 424 13.47 4.56 -3.12
C ILE A 424 12.66 5.40 -4.12
N ILE A 425 13.24 6.48 -4.66
CA ILE A 425 12.56 7.37 -5.62
C ILE A 425 12.24 6.66 -6.93
N ASP A 426 13.15 5.85 -7.45
CA ASP A 426 12.92 5.03 -8.65
C ASP A 426 11.78 4.03 -8.41
N SER A 427 11.77 3.35 -7.25
CA SER A 427 10.70 2.42 -6.88
C SER A 427 9.34 3.12 -6.79
N VAL A 428 9.29 4.27 -6.11
CA VAL A 428 8.05 5.07 -5.94
C VAL A 428 7.56 5.59 -7.30
N THR A 429 8.44 6.16 -8.13
CA THR A 429 8.09 6.71 -9.44
C THR A 429 7.55 5.65 -10.40
N LYS A 430 8.20 4.47 -10.43
CA LYS A 430 7.73 3.33 -11.22
C LYS A 430 6.38 2.84 -10.73
N THR A 431 6.19 2.76 -9.42
CA THR A 431 4.92 2.33 -8.85
C THR A 431 3.79 3.30 -9.18
N ILE A 432 4.00 4.61 -9.01
CA ILE A 432 3.00 5.63 -9.39
C ILE A 432 2.65 5.54 -10.87
N SER A 433 3.67 5.42 -11.74
CA SER A 433 3.43 5.31 -13.18
C SER A 433 2.62 4.07 -13.54
N GLY A 434 2.95 2.92 -12.92
CA GLY A 434 2.21 1.67 -13.08
C GLY A 434 0.76 1.76 -12.62
N ILE A 435 0.53 2.31 -11.42
CA ILE A 435 -0.83 2.48 -10.88
C ILE A 435 -1.64 3.49 -11.69
N ALA A 436 -1.02 4.58 -12.16
CA ALA A 436 -1.68 5.57 -13.01
C ALA A 436 -2.12 4.95 -14.35
N GLN A 437 -1.26 4.11 -14.96
CA GLN A 437 -1.59 3.37 -16.16
C GLN A 437 -2.75 2.39 -15.91
N LEU A 438 -2.68 1.60 -14.83
CA LEU A 438 -3.75 0.69 -14.42
C LEU A 438 -5.07 1.45 -14.18
N THR A 439 -5.01 2.60 -13.50
CA THR A 439 -6.18 3.47 -13.27
C THR A 439 -6.78 3.94 -14.60
N ALA A 440 -5.96 4.36 -15.56
CA ALA A 440 -6.43 4.80 -16.87
C ALA A 440 -7.10 3.65 -17.64
N ASP A 441 -6.53 2.45 -17.58
CA ASP A 441 -7.09 1.27 -18.24
C ASP A 441 -8.41 0.82 -17.60
N VAL A 442 -8.53 0.87 -16.26
CA VAL A 442 -9.76 0.55 -15.53
C VAL A 442 -10.87 1.59 -15.75
N LYS A 443 -10.54 2.89 -15.83
CA LYS A 443 -11.52 3.95 -16.11
C LYS A 443 -12.07 3.89 -17.53
N SER A 444 -11.28 3.38 -18.47
CA SER A 444 -11.74 3.11 -19.82
C SER A 444 -12.68 1.90 -19.83
N THR A 445 -13.10 1.44 -21.01
CA THR A 445 -13.73 0.11 -21.08
C THR A 445 -12.72 -0.93 -20.61
N ILE A 446 -13.00 -1.59 -19.48
CA ILE A 446 -12.12 -2.62 -18.89
C ILE A 446 -11.85 -3.69 -19.96
N LYS A 447 -10.57 -3.89 -20.24
CA LYS A 447 -10.07 -4.94 -21.12
C LYS A 447 -9.05 -5.75 -20.34
N LEU A 448 -9.32 -7.04 -20.13
CA LEU A 448 -8.51 -7.91 -19.27
C LEU A 448 -7.05 -7.93 -19.70
N HIS A 449 -6.74 -8.09 -21.00
CA HIS A 449 -5.36 -8.02 -21.49
C HIS A 449 -4.61 -6.74 -21.08
N LYS A 450 -5.27 -5.58 -21.01
CA LYS A 450 -4.63 -4.33 -20.57
C LYS A 450 -4.33 -4.33 -19.08
N ILE A 451 -5.25 -4.88 -18.28
CA ILE A 451 -5.04 -5.05 -16.84
C ILE A 451 -3.87 -6.01 -16.61
N SER A 452 -3.85 -7.13 -17.33
CA SER A 452 -2.75 -8.10 -17.31
C SER A 452 -1.41 -7.47 -17.70
N GLU A 453 -1.35 -6.72 -18.80
CA GLU A 453 -0.15 -5.99 -19.24
C GLU A 453 0.32 -4.98 -18.19
N ALA A 454 -0.60 -4.26 -17.55
CA ALA A 454 -0.27 -3.34 -16.47
C ALA A 454 0.33 -4.09 -15.28
N MET A 455 -0.26 -5.22 -14.87
CA MET A 455 0.24 -6.03 -13.75
C MET A 455 1.61 -6.67 -14.02
N ASP A 456 1.94 -6.97 -15.28
CA ASP A 456 3.29 -7.41 -15.68
C ASP A 456 4.34 -6.28 -15.60
N GLY A 457 3.89 -5.04 -15.82
CA GLY A 457 4.77 -3.89 -15.99
C GLY A 457 5.41 -3.35 -14.71
N PHE A 458 4.92 -3.70 -13.52
CA PHE A 458 5.45 -3.15 -12.27
C PHE A 458 5.23 -4.03 -11.02
N ASN A 459 6.16 -3.93 -10.08
CA ASN A 459 6.08 -4.58 -8.78
C ASN A 459 5.59 -3.57 -7.73
N PHE A 460 4.60 -3.94 -6.91
CA PHE A 460 4.02 -3.11 -5.83
C PHE A 460 4.94 -2.95 -4.61
N ASN A 461 6.26 -3.11 -4.77
CA ASN A 461 7.20 -2.93 -3.68
C ASN A 461 7.43 -1.43 -3.39
N ILE A 462 6.44 -0.84 -2.74
CA ILE A 462 6.44 0.54 -2.30
C ILE A 462 7.13 0.61 -0.94
N PRO A 463 8.18 1.44 -0.78
CA PRO A 463 8.81 1.67 0.51
C PRO A 463 7.83 2.37 1.45
N THR A 464 7.89 2.05 2.73
CA THR A 464 7.14 2.78 3.75
C THR A 464 7.64 4.23 3.83
N LEU A 465 6.79 5.13 4.32
CA LEU A 465 7.19 6.51 4.59
C LEU A 465 8.40 6.56 5.53
N ASN A 466 8.45 5.70 6.54
CA ASN A 466 9.57 5.64 7.48
C ASN A 466 10.87 5.24 6.78
N GLU A 467 10.87 4.22 5.92
CA GLU A 467 12.03 3.82 5.13
C GLU A 467 12.51 4.94 4.21
N SER A 468 11.57 5.63 3.54
CA SER A 468 11.86 6.80 2.70
C SER A 468 12.50 7.92 3.51
N ASN A 469 11.89 8.31 4.63
CA ASN A 469 12.38 9.41 5.47
C ASN A 469 13.73 9.09 6.09
N LEU A 470 13.91 7.87 6.61
CA LEU A 470 15.16 7.41 7.18
C LEU A 470 16.31 7.49 6.16
N ALA A 471 16.07 7.13 4.90
CA ALA A 471 17.08 7.24 3.86
C ALA A 471 17.55 8.69 3.65
N TRP A 472 16.61 9.64 3.59
CA TRP A 472 16.93 11.07 3.49
C TRP A 472 17.62 11.61 4.76
N ASP A 473 17.20 11.17 5.95
CA ASP A 473 17.79 11.60 7.23
C ASP A 473 19.23 11.13 7.42
N LEU A 474 19.51 9.87 7.06
CA LEU A 474 20.87 9.33 7.07
C LEU A 474 21.75 10.08 6.07
N MET A 475 21.21 10.45 4.91
CA MET A 475 21.95 11.22 3.90
C MET A 475 22.28 12.64 4.40
N ILE A 476 21.30 13.41 4.88
CA ILE A 476 21.54 14.80 5.32
C ILE A 476 22.40 14.87 6.58
N THR A 477 22.32 13.87 7.46
CA THR A 477 23.17 13.78 8.66
C THR A 477 24.65 13.73 8.27
N GLU A 478 24.99 12.95 7.26
CA GLU A 478 26.36 12.84 6.78
C GLU A 478 26.79 14.10 6.02
N ILE A 479 25.93 14.71 5.20
CA ILE A 479 26.19 16.03 4.57
C ILE A 479 26.49 17.11 5.63
N ARG A 480 25.66 17.19 6.67
CA ARG A 480 25.77 18.16 7.77
C ARG A 480 27.07 17.97 8.55
N SER A 481 27.43 16.74 8.90
CA SER A 481 28.70 16.40 9.56
C SER A 481 29.90 16.96 8.78
N ASN A 482 29.90 16.80 7.46
CA ASN A 482 31.05 17.20 6.65
C ASN A 482 31.08 18.69 6.28
N LEU A 483 29.94 19.32 5.97
CA LEU A 483 29.91 20.76 5.65
C LEU A 483 30.13 21.64 6.89
N ARG A 484 29.72 21.19 8.09
CA ARG A 484 30.09 21.86 9.34
C ARG A 484 31.60 21.78 9.60
N LEU A 485 32.23 20.65 9.28
CA LEU A 485 33.69 20.54 9.34
C LEU A 485 34.34 21.51 8.34
N ALA A 486 33.87 21.57 7.09
CA ALA A 486 34.37 22.50 6.09
C ALA A 486 34.26 23.97 6.54
N ASP A 487 33.13 24.35 7.14
CA ASP A 487 32.90 25.68 7.70
C ASP A 487 33.87 25.97 8.85
N SER A 488 34.08 25.02 9.77
CA SER A 488 35.04 25.15 10.87
C SER A 488 36.50 25.32 10.41
N LEU A 489 36.83 24.87 9.19
CA LEU A 489 38.14 25.04 8.56
C LEU A 489 38.26 26.35 7.77
N GLY A 490 37.22 27.20 7.79
CA GLY A 490 37.19 28.49 7.10
C GLY A 490 36.94 28.40 5.59
N ILE A 491 36.39 27.27 5.09
CA ILE A 491 36.08 27.12 3.67
C ILE A 491 34.86 27.97 3.32
N LYS A 492 35.11 29.05 2.57
CA LYS A 492 34.05 29.98 2.13
C LYS A 492 32.96 29.26 1.34
N GLY A 493 31.70 29.57 1.65
CA GLY A 493 30.52 29.00 0.97
C GLY A 493 30.01 27.68 1.56
N ALA A 494 30.74 27.04 2.49
CA ALA A 494 30.33 25.77 3.10
C ALA A 494 28.98 25.87 3.85
N ARG A 495 28.82 26.90 4.68
CA ARG A 495 27.58 27.15 5.43
C ARG A 495 26.39 27.42 4.51
N GLN A 496 26.53 28.33 3.55
CA GLN A 496 25.46 28.65 2.60
C GLN A 496 25.06 27.42 1.78
N TYR A 497 26.04 26.63 1.33
CA TYR A 497 25.75 25.40 0.60
C TYR A 497 25.01 24.36 1.45
N LEU A 498 25.36 24.23 2.74
CA LEU A 498 24.63 23.36 3.68
C LEU A 498 23.17 23.78 3.82
N VAL A 499 22.90 25.07 3.98
CA VAL A 499 21.53 25.60 4.12
C VAL A 499 20.68 25.29 2.89
N GLU A 500 21.21 25.53 1.69
CA GLU A 500 20.47 25.27 0.44
C GLU A 500 20.25 23.76 0.21
N LEU A 501 21.21 22.91 0.58
CA LEU A 501 21.03 21.45 0.55
C LEU A 501 19.98 20.96 1.57
N GLU A 502 19.93 21.54 2.77
CA GLU A 502 18.93 21.19 3.77
C GLU A 502 17.52 21.54 3.28
N LYS A 503 17.33 22.71 2.65
CA LYS A 503 16.07 23.08 1.97
C LYS A 503 15.70 22.08 0.87
N GLN A 504 16.67 21.69 0.05
CA GLN A 504 16.43 20.76 -1.06
C GLN A 504 16.08 19.35 -0.59
N VAL A 505 16.77 18.82 0.42
CA VAL A 505 16.42 17.52 1.04
C VAL A 505 15.00 17.55 1.60
N LEU A 506 14.63 18.68 2.21
CA LEU A 506 13.33 18.84 2.80
C LEU A 506 12.20 18.81 1.75
N LEU A 507 12.38 19.50 0.63
CA LEU A 507 11.47 19.41 -0.52
C LEU A 507 11.46 17.99 -1.11
N GLY A 508 12.63 17.33 -1.20
CA GLY A 508 12.73 15.93 -1.66
C GLY A 508 11.94 14.94 -0.79
N LYS A 509 11.97 15.12 0.54
CA LYS A 509 11.12 14.35 1.46
C LYS A 509 9.64 14.63 1.23
N ALA A 510 9.26 15.90 1.08
CA ALA A 510 7.88 16.29 0.82
C ALA A 510 7.34 15.71 -0.51
N ILE A 511 8.18 15.66 -1.56
CA ILE A 511 7.88 14.96 -2.81
C ILE A 511 7.61 13.48 -2.53
N ASN A 512 8.52 12.77 -1.85
CA ASN A 512 8.35 11.35 -1.57
C ASN A 512 7.09 11.06 -0.76
N THR A 513 6.81 11.84 0.30
CA THR A 513 5.59 11.71 1.10
C THR A 513 4.35 11.90 0.22
N THR A 514 4.32 12.95 -0.59
CA THR A 514 3.18 13.25 -1.48
C THR A 514 3.00 12.17 -2.54
N GLN A 515 4.11 11.66 -3.10
CA GLN A 515 4.13 10.55 -4.06
C GLN A 515 3.61 9.24 -3.46
N LEU A 516 3.99 8.90 -2.23
CA LEU A 516 3.48 7.72 -1.53
C LEU A 516 1.97 7.83 -1.27
N ASN A 517 1.51 8.97 -0.76
CA ASN A 517 0.08 9.24 -0.56
C ASN A 517 -0.70 9.19 -1.90
N PHE A 518 -0.10 9.70 -2.98
CA PHE A 518 -0.69 9.65 -4.31
C PHE A 518 -0.84 8.21 -4.80
N ALA A 519 0.20 7.38 -4.65
CA ALA A 519 0.16 5.96 -5.02
C ALA A 519 -0.93 5.20 -4.25
N GLN A 520 -1.07 5.46 -2.94
CA GLN A 520 -2.11 4.87 -2.10
C GLN A 520 -3.52 5.24 -2.55
N GLU A 521 -3.80 6.54 -2.71
CA GLU A 521 -5.14 6.98 -3.12
C GLU A 521 -5.47 6.51 -4.55
N GLN A 522 -4.49 6.45 -5.46
CA GLN A 522 -4.69 5.85 -6.78
C GLN A 522 -4.97 4.34 -6.72
N ALA A 523 -4.25 3.58 -5.91
CA ALA A 523 -4.50 2.15 -5.77
C ALA A 523 -5.86 1.85 -5.15
N LYS A 524 -6.27 2.67 -4.16
CA LYS A 524 -7.62 2.66 -3.60
C LYS A 524 -8.67 2.97 -4.66
N LEU A 525 -8.42 3.93 -5.57
CA LEU A 525 -9.32 4.19 -6.69
C LEU A 525 -9.42 2.98 -7.63
N VAL A 526 -8.31 2.32 -7.95
CA VAL A 526 -8.32 1.09 -8.76
C VAL A 526 -9.18 0.01 -8.09
N ASP A 527 -8.97 -0.26 -6.80
CA ASP A 527 -9.76 -1.21 -6.02
C ASP A 527 -11.27 -0.87 -6.09
N LEU A 528 -11.63 0.38 -5.83
CA LEU A 528 -13.02 0.83 -5.85
C LEU A 528 -13.66 0.70 -7.25
N LEU A 529 -12.95 1.08 -8.32
CA LEU A 529 -13.47 1.00 -9.68
C LEU A 529 -13.66 -0.46 -10.12
N LEU A 530 -12.68 -1.34 -9.85
CA LEU A 530 -12.77 -2.76 -10.14
C LEU A 530 -13.88 -3.42 -9.34
N THR A 531 -13.94 -3.14 -8.04
CA THR A 531 -14.99 -3.66 -7.14
C THR A 531 -16.38 -3.23 -7.60
N LYS A 532 -16.55 -1.96 -8.00
CA LYS A 532 -17.82 -1.48 -8.55
C LYS A 532 -18.21 -2.24 -9.82
N ASN A 533 -17.26 -2.42 -10.75
CA ASN A 533 -17.53 -3.14 -11.99
C ASN A 533 -17.95 -4.59 -11.73
N VAL A 534 -17.20 -5.31 -10.88
CA VAL A 534 -17.52 -6.67 -10.48
C VAL A 534 -18.88 -6.73 -9.78
N THR A 535 -19.15 -5.82 -8.84
CA THR A 535 -20.42 -5.80 -8.09
C THR A 535 -21.61 -5.60 -9.05
N ALA A 536 -21.46 -4.76 -10.07
CA ALA A 536 -22.49 -4.58 -11.10
C ALA A 536 -22.68 -5.84 -11.97
N ASN A 537 -21.60 -6.52 -12.36
CA ASN A 537 -21.68 -7.78 -13.10
C ASN A 537 -22.33 -8.89 -12.26
N GLN A 538 -21.96 -8.98 -10.97
CA GLN A 538 -22.54 -9.90 -9.99
C GLN A 538 -24.02 -9.63 -9.77
N GLN A 539 -24.43 -8.37 -9.65
CA GLN A 539 -25.83 -7.98 -9.53
C GLN A 539 -26.66 -8.56 -10.68
N GLN A 540 -26.20 -8.39 -11.93
CA GLN A 540 -26.91 -8.92 -13.09
C GLN A 540 -26.98 -10.46 -13.04
N ARG A 541 -25.87 -11.14 -12.75
CA ARG A 541 -25.85 -12.61 -12.65
C ARG A 541 -26.74 -13.15 -11.55
N LEU A 542 -26.75 -12.50 -10.38
CA LEU A 542 -27.61 -12.85 -9.26
C LEU A 542 -29.08 -12.67 -9.64
N SER A 543 -29.42 -11.57 -10.33
CA SER A 543 -30.76 -11.37 -10.88
C SER A 543 -31.16 -12.53 -11.80
N ASP A 544 -30.32 -12.86 -12.77
CA ASP A 544 -30.59 -13.94 -13.73
C ASP A 544 -30.69 -15.31 -13.03
N ALA A 545 -29.83 -15.59 -12.05
CA ALA A 545 -29.83 -16.84 -11.28
C ALA A 545 -31.09 -16.97 -10.40
N ILE A 546 -31.51 -15.89 -9.74
CA ILE A 546 -32.73 -15.86 -8.93
C ILE A 546 -33.97 -16.00 -9.81
N GLU A 547 -34.01 -15.37 -10.98
CA GLU A 547 -35.13 -15.46 -11.92
C GLU A 547 -35.25 -16.84 -12.59
N SER A 548 -34.11 -17.47 -12.89
CA SER A 548 -34.05 -18.78 -13.53
C SER A 548 -34.17 -19.96 -12.56
N TYR A 549 -34.10 -19.71 -11.25
CA TYR A 549 -34.16 -20.76 -10.23
C TYR A 549 -35.46 -21.57 -10.32
N GLN A 550 -35.30 -22.88 -10.53
CA GLN A 550 -36.36 -23.89 -10.37
C GLN A 550 -36.04 -24.68 -9.09
N VAL A 551 -37.07 -25.22 -8.42
CA VAL A 551 -37.08 -25.80 -7.04
C VAL A 551 -36.12 -27.00 -6.81
N ASP A 552 -35.15 -27.25 -7.68
CA ASP A 552 -34.07 -28.22 -7.47
C ASP A 552 -32.96 -27.63 -6.59
N SER A 553 -32.50 -28.38 -5.60
CA SER A 553 -31.66 -27.92 -4.50
C SER A 553 -30.23 -27.53 -4.90
N GLU A 554 -29.71 -28.03 -6.03
CA GLU A 554 -28.33 -27.72 -6.47
C GLU A 554 -28.17 -26.30 -7.03
N GLY A 555 -29.26 -25.64 -7.45
CA GLY A 555 -29.19 -24.28 -8.01
C GLY A 555 -28.93 -23.17 -6.98
N PHE A 556 -29.27 -23.41 -5.70
CA PHE A 556 -29.25 -22.38 -4.67
C PHE A 556 -27.86 -22.17 -4.05
N ASP A 557 -27.03 -23.20 -3.96
CA ASP A 557 -25.66 -23.11 -3.44
C ASP A 557 -24.80 -22.10 -4.23
N SER A 558 -25.02 -22.00 -5.54
CA SER A 558 -24.36 -21.00 -6.38
C SER A 558 -24.82 -19.57 -6.07
N ILE A 559 -26.11 -19.38 -5.73
CA ILE A 559 -26.66 -18.08 -5.32
C ILE A 559 -26.07 -17.69 -3.96
N GLU A 560 -26.03 -18.62 -3.00
CA GLU A 560 -25.43 -18.40 -1.69
C GLU A 560 -23.96 -18.00 -1.81
N ARG A 561 -23.16 -18.70 -2.63
CA ARG A 561 -21.75 -18.36 -2.85
C ARG A 561 -21.56 -16.96 -3.42
N GLU A 562 -22.32 -16.58 -4.44
CA GLU A 562 -22.21 -15.24 -5.05
C GLU A 562 -22.65 -14.13 -4.05
N LEU A 563 -23.71 -14.36 -3.27
CA LEU A 563 -24.14 -13.42 -2.23
C LEU A 563 -23.09 -13.26 -1.11
N SER A 564 -22.37 -14.32 -0.74
CA SER A 564 -21.25 -14.20 0.21
C SER A 564 -20.11 -13.33 -0.34
N ARG A 565 -19.85 -13.37 -1.65
CA ARG A 565 -18.77 -12.59 -2.26
C ARG A 565 -19.12 -11.13 -2.35
N VAL A 566 -20.37 -10.85 -2.69
CA VAL A 566 -20.94 -9.51 -2.62
C VAL A 566 -20.81 -8.96 -1.19
N LEU A 567 -21.08 -9.76 -0.15
CA LEU A 567 -20.86 -9.33 1.25
C LEU A 567 -19.41 -8.88 1.50
N MET A 568 -18.40 -9.60 1.00
CA MET A 568 -16.99 -9.19 1.13
C MET A 568 -16.71 -7.83 0.47
N HIS A 569 -17.43 -7.49 -0.60
CA HIS A 569 -17.34 -6.18 -1.26
C HIS A 569 -17.96 -5.04 -0.42
N PHE A 570 -18.89 -5.36 0.48
CA PHE A 570 -19.46 -4.39 1.44
C PHE A 570 -18.50 -4.15 2.62
N LYS A 571 -17.76 -5.19 3.05
CA LYS A 571 -16.88 -5.12 4.21
C LYS A 571 -15.62 -4.28 3.98
N ARG A 572 -15.08 -4.25 2.76
CA ARG A 572 -13.85 -3.48 2.45
C ARG A 572 -14.02 -1.96 2.64
N PRO A 573 -15.06 -1.30 2.11
CA PRO A 573 -15.34 0.11 2.43
C PRO A 573 -15.52 0.38 3.92
N MET A 574 -16.15 -0.55 4.66
CA MET A 574 -16.32 -0.45 6.12
C MET A 574 -14.98 -0.52 6.86
N TYR A 575 -14.12 -1.46 6.48
CA TYR A 575 -12.75 -1.55 7.00
C TYR A 575 -12.01 -0.22 6.81
N VAL A 576 -12.04 0.35 5.60
CA VAL A 576 -11.36 1.60 5.29
C VAL A 576 -11.95 2.76 6.10
N ALA A 577 -13.28 2.85 6.19
CA ALA A 577 -13.94 3.92 6.94
C ALA A 577 -13.62 3.84 8.44
N LEU A 578 -13.65 2.65 9.04
CA LEU A 578 -13.26 2.46 10.44
C LEU A 578 -11.77 2.72 10.66
N SER A 579 -10.91 2.24 9.75
CA SER A 579 -9.46 2.49 9.83
C SER A 579 -9.14 3.98 9.80
N ASN A 580 -9.80 4.75 8.92
CA ASN A 580 -9.67 6.20 8.90
C ASN A 580 -10.13 6.86 10.21
N TYR A 581 -11.20 6.34 10.82
CA TYR A 581 -11.71 6.88 12.07
C TYR A 581 -10.77 6.56 13.25
N VAL A 582 -10.25 5.33 13.30
CA VAL A 582 -9.21 4.90 14.24
C VAL A 582 -7.96 5.77 14.09
N GLN A 583 -7.42 5.94 12.88
CA GLN A 583 -6.24 6.77 12.62
C GLN A 583 -6.46 8.25 13.02
N ALA A 584 -7.64 8.81 12.73
CA ALA A 584 -8.00 10.16 13.17
C ALA A 584 -8.09 10.27 14.71
N TYR A 585 -8.61 9.23 15.38
CA TYR A 585 -8.60 9.14 16.83
C TYR A 585 -7.18 9.04 17.37
N GLU A 586 -6.32 8.19 16.84
CA GLU A 586 -4.94 8.00 17.33
C GLU A 586 -4.12 9.28 17.19
N TYR A 587 -4.27 10.00 16.07
CA TYR A 587 -3.70 11.34 15.92
C TYR A 587 -4.24 12.31 16.96
N TRP A 588 -5.56 12.33 17.17
CA TRP A 588 -6.18 13.28 18.08
C TRP A 588 -5.90 12.95 19.55
N ALA A 589 -5.89 11.68 19.94
CA ALA A 589 -5.70 11.22 21.31
C ALA A 589 -4.23 11.05 21.68
N LEU A 590 -3.34 10.91 20.68
CA LEU A 590 -1.95 10.48 20.85
C LEU A 590 -1.87 9.18 21.65
N LYS A 591 -2.77 8.25 21.34
CA LYS A 591 -2.89 6.94 21.99
C LYS A 591 -3.45 5.94 20.97
N PRO A 592 -2.93 4.70 20.91
CA PRO A 592 -3.53 3.65 20.09
C PRO A 592 -5.00 3.40 20.46
N SER A 593 -5.82 3.08 19.47
CA SER A 593 -7.19 2.64 19.71
C SER A 593 -7.24 1.20 20.20
N GLU A 594 -8.27 0.85 20.98
CA GLU A 594 -8.53 -0.55 21.34
C GLU A 594 -9.32 -1.27 20.22
N ILE A 595 -9.80 -0.52 19.23
CA ILE A 595 -10.54 -1.02 18.07
C ILE A 595 -9.58 -1.36 16.95
N THR A 596 -9.65 -2.61 16.49
CA THR A 596 -8.93 -3.06 15.30
C THR A 596 -9.91 -3.27 14.14
N PRO A 597 -9.80 -2.54 13.02
CA PRO A 597 -10.57 -2.85 11.81
C PRO A 597 -10.29 -4.27 11.33
N SER A 598 -11.31 -4.99 10.86
CA SER A 598 -11.15 -6.37 10.38
C SER A 598 -12.23 -6.73 9.35
N LEU A 599 -11.87 -7.42 8.28
CA LEU A 599 -12.83 -7.93 7.27
C LEU A 599 -13.69 -9.09 7.78
N ASN A 600 -13.24 -9.78 8.82
CA ASN A 600 -13.96 -10.90 9.43
C ASN A 600 -14.98 -10.45 10.49
N LYS A 601 -14.93 -9.19 10.94
CA LYS A 601 -15.91 -8.65 11.89
C LYS A 601 -17.34 -8.81 11.39
N SER A 602 -18.25 -9.07 12.34
CA SER A 602 -19.67 -8.99 12.09
C SER A 602 -20.11 -7.51 12.04
N TYR A 603 -21.28 -7.26 11.46
CA TYR A 603 -21.88 -5.91 11.51
C TYR A 603 -22.17 -5.45 12.94
N LEU A 604 -22.51 -6.37 13.85
CA LEU A 604 -22.73 -6.05 15.27
C LEU A 604 -21.43 -5.58 15.89
N ASP A 605 -20.30 -6.24 15.60
CA ASP A 605 -18.99 -5.79 16.06
C ASP A 605 -18.65 -4.41 15.50
N TYR A 606 -18.91 -4.16 14.22
CA TYR A 606 -18.75 -2.83 13.62
C TYR A 606 -19.68 -1.77 14.25
N GLN A 607 -20.89 -2.15 14.66
CA GLN A 607 -21.80 -1.26 15.38
C GLN A 607 -21.31 -0.98 16.81
N PHE A 608 -20.76 -1.99 17.48
CA PHE A 608 -20.13 -1.82 18.79
C PHE A 608 -18.87 -0.97 18.69
N ASP A 609 -18.04 -1.16 17.67
CA ASP A 609 -16.85 -0.35 17.41
C ASP A 609 -17.21 1.14 17.29
N LEU A 610 -18.32 1.48 16.63
CA LEU A 610 -18.80 2.86 16.52
C LEU A 610 -19.13 3.47 17.89
N ALA A 611 -19.76 2.69 18.78
CA ALA A 611 -20.03 3.15 20.14
C ALA A 611 -18.75 3.20 21.00
N SER A 612 -17.86 2.23 20.81
CA SER A 612 -16.59 2.11 21.54
C SER A 612 -15.66 3.26 21.22
N ILE A 613 -15.53 3.67 19.95
CA ILE A 613 -14.63 4.76 19.57
C ILE A 613 -15.12 6.09 20.16
N GLU A 614 -16.43 6.33 20.18
CA GLU A 614 -17.02 7.49 20.88
C GLU A 614 -16.72 7.47 22.38
N SER A 615 -16.79 6.30 23.02
CA SER A 615 -16.36 6.15 24.41
C SER A 615 -14.86 6.39 24.60
N GLU A 616 -14.02 5.92 23.68
CA GLU A 616 -12.58 6.16 23.69
C GLU A 616 -12.26 7.66 23.60
N TYR A 617 -12.98 8.43 22.77
CA TYR A 617 -12.86 9.89 22.71
C TYR A 617 -13.18 10.55 24.05
N VAL A 618 -14.29 10.17 24.69
CA VAL A 618 -14.68 10.70 26.00
C VAL A 618 -13.62 10.38 27.05
N ASN A 619 -13.10 9.15 27.05
CA ASN A 619 -12.06 8.71 27.96
C ASN A 619 -10.75 9.48 27.73
N ALA A 620 -10.30 9.63 26.49
CA ALA A 620 -9.13 10.41 26.13
C ALA A 620 -9.28 11.88 26.54
N LEU A 621 -10.44 12.50 26.28
CA LEU A 621 -10.73 13.88 26.72
C LEU A 621 -10.64 14.01 28.25
N SER A 622 -11.15 13.03 29.00
CA SER A 622 -11.07 13.04 30.47
C SER A 622 -9.65 12.85 31.00
N SER A 623 -8.79 12.19 30.22
CA SER A 623 -7.40 11.91 30.57
C SER A 623 -6.48 13.11 30.38
N PHE A 624 -6.87 14.08 29.55
CA PHE A 624 -6.11 15.31 29.35
C PHE A 624 -6.16 16.16 30.62
N GLN A 625 -5.05 16.12 31.37
CA GLN A 625 -4.86 16.83 32.61
C GLN A 625 -3.54 17.61 32.58
N PRO A 626 -3.57 18.95 32.44
CA PRO A 626 -4.76 19.80 32.28
C PRO A 626 -5.49 19.57 30.95
N ALA A 627 -6.77 19.95 30.88
CA ALA A 627 -7.52 19.93 29.63
C ALA A 627 -6.85 20.85 28.58
N PRO A 628 -7.05 20.58 27.27
CA PRO A 628 -6.55 21.46 26.21
C PRO A 628 -7.01 22.90 26.42
N GLN A 629 -6.09 23.84 26.27
CA GLN A 629 -6.31 25.27 26.46
C GLN A 629 -5.88 26.02 25.21
N ASP A 630 -6.60 27.10 24.90
CA ASP A 630 -6.22 28.00 23.82
C ASP A 630 -4.87 28.64 24.12
N PHE A 631 -4.05 28.79 23.08
CA PHE A 631 -2.79 29.51 23.15
C PHE A 631 -2.64 30.44 21.95
N THR A 632 -1.74 31.40 22.09
CA THR A 632 -1.25 32.23 21.00
C THR A 632 0.26 32.34 21.15
N ILE A 633 0.98 31.91 20.12
CA ILE A 633 2.40 32.16 19.96
C ILE A 633 2.53 33.22 18.87
N ASP A 634 2.95 34.43 19.26
CA ASP A 634 3.09 35.58 18.38
C ASP A 634 4.54 36.07 18.24
N ASN A 635 5.48 35.38 18.89
CA ASN A 635 6.88 35.77 19.04
C ASN A 635 7.86 34.85 18.28
N TYR A 636 7.38 34.06 17.32
CA TYR A 636 8.26 33.31 16.43
C TYR A 636 8.67 34.20 15.25
N THR A 637 9.93 34.65 15.25
CA THR A 637 10.47 35.58 14.25
C THR A 637 11.62 34.95 13.48
N ILE A 638 11.60 35.13 12.16
CA ILE A 638 12.67 34.75 11.25
C ILE A 638 13.36 36.04 10.81
N SER A 639 14.58 36.25 11.28
CA SER A 639 15.39 37.44 11.00
C SER A 639 16.77 37.11 10.39
N SER A 640 16.96 35.87 9.95
CA SER A 640 18.21 35.46 9.31
C SER A 640 18.39 36.25 8.00
N PRO A 641 19.47 37.01 7.82
CA PRO A 641 19.70 37.78 6.59
C PRO A 641 19.61 36.91 5.33
N GLU A 642 20.12 35.68 5.40
CA GLU A 642 20.10 34.72 4.30
C GLU A 642 18.66 34.31 3.91
N GLN A 643 17.76 34.13 4.89
CA GLN A 643 16.37 33.77 4.64
C GLN A 643 15.56 34.97 4.13
N LEU A 644 15.83 36.16 4.64
CA LEU A 644 15.18 37.40 4.20
C LEU A 644 15.61 37.78 2.77
N ASP A 645 16.91 37.69 2.47
CA ASP A 645 17.44 37.91 1.12
C ASP A 645 16.86 36.90 0.12
N SER A 646 16.75 35.63 0.54
CA SER A 646 16.11 34.58 -0.26
C SER A 646 14.65 34.94 -0.54
N PHE A 647 13.87 35.27 0.50
CA PHE A 647 12.46 35.63 0.37
C PHE A 647 12.27 36.87 -0.51
N ALA A 648 13.12 37.89 -0.39
CA ALA A 648 13.07 39.08 -1.24
C ALA A 648 13.37 38.78 -2.71
N THR A 649 14.11 37.70 -2.99
CA THR A 649 14.51 37.30 -4.34
C THR A 649 13.55 36.30 -4.98
N THR A 650 12.94 35.42 -4.19
CA THR A 650 12.09 34.30 -4.69
C THR A 650 10.62 34.45 -4.33
N GLY A 651 10.27 35.29 -3.36
CA GLY A 651 8.93 35.34 -2.77
C GLY A 651 8.59 34.14 -1.89
N GLU A 652 9.58 33.28 -1.58
CA GLU A 652 9.38 32.01 -0.86
C GLU A 652 10.26 31.90 0.39
N LEU A 653 9.67 31.36 1.45
CA LEU A 653 10.34 31.11 2.73
C LEU A 653 10.02 29.70 3.21
N ASN A 654 11.07 28.93 3.50
CA ASN A 654 10.97 27.61 4.09
C ASN A 654 11.56 27.62 5.52
N PHE A 655 10.83 27.05 6.47
CA PHE A 655 11.29 26.90 7.85
C PHE A 655 10.74 25.63 8.48
N THR A 656 11.42 25.13 9.52
CA THR A 656 11.03 23.92 10.24
C THR A 656 10.88 24.24 11.71
N ILE A 657 9.80 23.74 12.31
CA ILE A 657 9.58 23.82 13.75
C ILE A 657 9.84 22.44 14.36
N PRO A 658 10.95 22.25 15.09
CA PRO A 658 11.22 21.00 15.79
C PRO A 658 10.33 20.86 17.04
N LEU A 659 10.14 19.63 17.53
CA LEU A 659 9.45 19.35 18.81
C LEU A 659 10.05 20.16 19.99
N GLY A 660 11.36 20.40 19.97
CA GLY A 660 12.07 21.16 20.98
C GLY A 660 11.98 22.68 20.85
N GLN A 661 11.11 23.23 19.98
CA GLN A 661 11.01 24.69 19.79
C GLN A 661 10.66 25.40 21.11
N ALA A 662 11.47 26.39 21.50
CA ALA A 662 11.37 27.05 22.81
C ALA A 662 10.01 27.72 23.07
N GLN A 663 9.38 28.29 22.04
CA GLN A 663 8.06 28.91 22.16
C GLN A 663 6.95 27.90 22.44
N LEU A 664 7.17 26.62 22.12
CA LEU A 664 6.18 25.55 22.21
C LEU A 664 6.56 24.49 23.26
N CYS A 665 7.72 24.61 23.94
CA CYS A 665 8.18 23.58 24.89
C CYS A 665 7.28 23.39 26.12
N SER A 666 6.48 24.40 26.48
CA SER A 666 5.54 24.35 27.59
C SER A 666 4.25 23.59 27.27
N PHE A 667 4.09 23.16 26.02
CA PHE A 667 2.95 22.38 25.57
C PHE A 667 3.41 20.97 25.19
N ASP A 668 2.65 19.99 25.62
CA ASP A 668 2.59 18.71 24.94
C ASP A 668 1.74 18.88 23.68
N ARG A 669 0.88 17.92 23.34
CA ARG A 669 -0.07 17.92 22.24
C ARG A 669 -0.50 19.33 21.80
N VAL A 670 -0.18 19.72 20.56
CA VAL A 670 -0.53 21.03 19.98
C VAL A 670 -1.38 20.88 18.72
N ARG A 671 -2.54 21.52 18.65
CA ARG A 671 -3.42 21.57 17.46
C ARG A 671 -3.63 23.02 17.03
N LEU A 672 -3.27 23.34 15.80
CA LEU A 672 -3.40 24.67 15.22
C LEU A 672 -4.78 24.86 14.61
N SER A 673 -5.44 25.95 14.97
CA SER A 673 -6.64 26.44 14.30
C SER A 673 -6.30 27.49 13.24
N THR A 674 -5.25 28.28 13.48
CA THR A 674 -4.85 29.43 12.64
C THR A 674 -3.34 29.52 12.52
N VAL A 675 -2.87 29.83 11.31
CA VAL A 675 -1.47 30.20 11.05
C VAL A 675 -1.45 31.53 10.32
N ARG A 676 -0.69 32.51 10.82
CA ARG A 676 -0.53 33.81 10.17
C ARG A 676 0.93 34.13 9.97
N VAL A 677 1.23 34.92 8.94
CA VAL A 677 2.59 35.34 8.63
C VAL A 677 2.57 36.82 8.30
N PHE A 678 3.37 37.60 9.02
CA PHE A 678 3.52 39.04 8.82
C PHE A 678 4.94 39.35 8.34
N LEU A 679 5.04 40.28 7.39
CA LEU A 679 6.30 40.86 6.94
C LEU A 679 6.46 42.18 7.68
N GLU A 680 7.57 42.36 8.38
CA GLU A 680 7.77 43.49 9.28
C GLU A 680 9.04 44.26 8.88
N GLY A 681 8.95 45.59 8.90
CA GLY A 681 10.04 46.49 8.56
C GLY A 681 9.57 47.94 8.45
N GLU A 682 10.33 48.86 9.03
CA GLU A 682 9.91 50.27 9.19
C GLU A 682 9.70 50.99 7.85
N ASN A 683 10.38 50.52 6.79
CA ASN A 683 10.34 51.12 5.46
C ASN A 683 9.37 50.43 4.50
N LEU A 684 8.56 49.47 4.99
CA LEU A 684 7.57 48.81 4.16
C LEU A 684 6.47 49.78 3.68
N PRO A 685 5.97 49.64 2.45
CA PRO A 685 5.03 50.59 1.86
C PRO A 685 3.67 50.57 2.56
N TYR A 686 3.24 51.74 3.03
CA TYR A 686 1.89 51.97 3.55
C TYR A 686 0.81 51.53 2.54
N GLY A 687 -0.22 50.86 3.04
CA GLY A 687 -1.37 50.41 2.26
C GLY A 687 -1.09 49.21 1.35
N LYS A 688 0.12 48.63 1.39
CA LYS A 688 0.48 47.47 0.57
C LYS A 688 -0.33 46.26 1.00
N GLN A 689 -0.97 45.61 0.02
CA GLN A 689 -1.63 44.33 0.21
C GLN A 689 -0.63 43.19 -0.03
N LEU A 690 -0.61 42.24 0.90
CA LEU A 690 0.26 41.08 0.88
C LEU A 690 -0.61 39.82 0.90
N ASN A 691 -0.42 38.97 -0.12
CA ASN A 691 -1.21 37.77 -0.30
C ASN A 691 -0.33 36.54 -0.07
N LEU A 692 -0.32 35.99 1.14
CA LEU A 692 0.54 34.87 1.49
C LEU A 692 -0.22 33.54 1.37
N GLY A 693 0.40 32.57 0.73
CA GLY A 693 0.08 31.15 0.85
C GLY A 693 0.95 30.53 1.93
N ILE A 694 0.37 29.73 2.81
CA ILE A 694 1.07 29.02 3.88
C ILE A 694 0.76 27.55 3.71
N SER A 695 1.80 26.73 3.53
CA SER A 695 1.66 25.29 3.40
C SER A 695 2.59 24.54 4.35
N SER A 696 2.22 23.31 4.68
CA SER A 696 3.06 22.40 5.48
C SER A 696 3.58 21.25 4.62
N SER A 697 4.63 20.54 5.05
CA SER A 697 5.17 19.39 4.32
C SER A 697 4.29 18.13 4.35
N GLY A 698 3.20 18.12 5.13
CA GLY A 698 2.37 16.94 5.35
C GLY A 698 2.98 15.93 6.34
N ASN A 699 4.19 16.20 6.86
CA ASN A 699 4.80 15.43 7.95
C ASN A 699 4.61 16.20 9.25
N TYR A 700 4.04 15.54 10.27
CA TYR A 700 3.76 16.16 11.55
C TYR A 700 4.37 15.33 12.67
N ALA A 701 5.15 16.00 13.51
CA ALA A 701 5.53 15.46 14.79
C ALA A 701 4.52 15.91 15.84
N ASP A 702 4.42 15.15 16.93
CA ASP A 702 3.74 15.59 18.14
C ASP A 702 4.38 14.95 19.37
N ARG A 703 3.97 15.40 20.55
CA ARG A 703 4.36 14.77 21.80
C ARG A 703 3.25 14.75 22.82
N TYR A 704 3.25 13.74 23.68
CA TYR A 704 2.38 13.69 24.83
C TYR A 704 2.98 12.80 25.91
N GLN A 705 3.08 13.29 27.15
CA GLN A 705 3.59 12.51 28.29
C GLN A 705 4.96 11.85 28.02
N ASP A 706 5.92 12.65 27.54
CA ASP A 706 7.29 12.22 27.19
C ASP A 706 7.39 11.17 26.07
N GLN A 707 6.32 10.95 25.30
CA GLN A 707 6.33 10.15 24.08
C GLN A 707 6.24 11.04 22.84
N ASP A 708 7.12 10.78 21.88
CA ASP A 708 7.13 11.45 20.59
C ASP A 708 6.34 10.62 19.57
N TYR A 709 5.51 11.29 18.78
CA TYR A 709 4.70 10.70 17.72
C TYR A 709 5.08 11.30 16.38
N GLN A 710 4.95 10.50 15.32
CA GLN A 710 5.19 10.91 13.93
C GLN A 710 4.00 10.50 13.08
N PHE A 711 3.49 11.45 12.32
CA PHE A 711 2.30 11.30 11.49
C PHE A 711 2.55 11.85 10.09
N SER A 712 1.82 11.31 9.13
CA SER A 712 1.69 11.87 7.78
C SER A 712 0.26 12.25 7.48
N SER A 713 0.06 13.30 6.71
CA SER A 713 -1.22 13.66 6.11
C SER A 713 -0.97 14.42 4.82
N ASN A 714 -2.04 14.81 4.14
CA ASN A 714 -1.92 15.76 3.04
C ASN A 714 -1.39 17.10 3.57
N PRO A 715 -0.46 17.75 2.85
CA PRO A 715 -0.07 19.13 3.10
C PRO A 715 -1.26 20.03 3.39
N VAL A 716 -1.28 20.65 4.57
CA VAL A 716 -2.22 21.71 4.86
C VAL A 716 -1.82 22.93 4.02
N SER A 717 -2.82 23.57 3.39
CA SER A 717 -2.68 24.87 2.73
C SER A 717 -3.67 25.87 3.33
N ARG A 718 -3.20 27.09 3.59
CA ARG A 718 -3.94 28.22 4.16
C ARG A 718 -3.61 29.49 3.38
N ALA A 719 -4.61 30.33 3.16
CA ALA A 719 -4.42 31.66 2.61
C ALA A 719 -4.44 32.69 3.74
N PHE A 720 -3.46 33.59 3.76
CA PHE A 720 -3.40 34.69 4.71
C PHE A 720 -3.15 36.01 3.98
N TYR A 721 -4.18 36.84 3.90
CA TYR A 721 -4.15 38.10 3.15
C TYR A 721 -4.38 39.27 4.09
N TYR A 722 -3.52 40.27 4.02
CA TYR A 722 -3.66 41.48 4.83
C TYR A 722 -3.19 42.71 4.06
N ARG A 723 -3.60 43.88 4.56
CA ARG A 723 -3.09 45.17 4.13
C ARG A 723 -2.30 45.79 5.27
N LEU A 724 -1.09 46.25 5.00
CA LEU A 724 -0.26 46.97 5.94
C LEU A 724 -0.80 48.40 6.09
N ASP A 725 -1.38 48.72 7.24
CA ASP A 725 -1.95 50.04 7.51
C ASP A 725 -0.93 50.97 8.20
N ASP A 726 0.02 50.46 8.97
CA ASP A 726 1.16 51.24 9.46
C ASP A 726 2.41 50.35 9.63
N PRO A 727 3.50 50.57 8.86
CA PRO A 727 4.73 49.77 8.94
C PRO A 727 5.51 49.98 10.24
N THR A 728 5.34 51.11 10.94
CA THR A 728 6.11 51.43 12.15
C THR A 728 5.53 50.80 13.41
N THR A 729 4.22 50.57 13.43
CA THR A 729 3.50 49.90 14.51
C THR A 729 3.10 48.46 14.16
N ASN A 730 3.34 48.02 12.91
CA ASN A 730 2.78 46.80 12.31
C ASN A 730 1.26 46.71 12.41
N ASP A 731 0.56 47.84 12.34
CA ASP A 731 -0.89 47.81 12.25
C ASP A 731 -1.33 47.30 10.87
N VAL A 732 -2.23 46.32 10.88
CA VAL A 732 -2.66 45.59 9.68
C VAL A 732 -4.17 45.38 9.67
N SER A 733 -4.76 45.46 8.49
CA SER A 733 -6.13 45.01 8.22
C SER A 733 -6.08 43.61 7.62
N ILE A 734 -6.49 42.59 8.39
CA ILE A 734 -6.65 41.22 7.88
C ILE A 734 -7.84 41.17 6.92
N ILE A 735 -7.60 40.74 5.68
CA ILE A 735 -8.60 40.57 4.62
C ILE A 735 -9.08 39.11 4.58
N THR A 736 -8.14 38.16 4.71
CA THR A 736 -8.41 36.73 4.79
C THR A 736 -7.51 36.14 5.86
N ASP A 737 -8.11 35.56 6.89
CA ASP A 737 -7.37 34.96 7.99
C ASP A 737 -6.91 33.55 7.61
N GLY A 738 -5.77 33.11 8.15
CA GLY A 738 -5.24 31.76 7.94
C GLY A 738 -5.98 30.68 8.73
N ALA A 739 -7.20 30.98 9.17
CA ALA A 739 -8.10 30.11 9.91
C ALA A 739 -9.09 29.42 8.96
N VAL A 740 -9.55 28.22 9.33
CA VAL A 740 -10.73 27.64 8.72
C VAL A 740 -11.96 28.39 9.25
N ALA A 741 -12.90 28.76 8.37
CA ALA A 741 -14.11 29.44 8.80
C ALA A 741 -14.85 28.61 9.88
N ASN A 742 -15.23 29.23 11.00
CA ASN A 742 -15.76 28.54 12.20
C ASN A 742 -16.85 27.50 11.91
N LYS A 743 -17.72 27.75 10.93
CA LYS A 743 -18.79 26.82 10.52
C LYS A 743 -18.28 25.50 9.91
N PHE A 744 -17.00 25.40 9.62
CA PHE A 744 -16.35 24.24 9.02
C PHE A 744 -15.16 23.74 9.83
N GLU A 745 -14.77 24.42 10.92
CA GLU A 745 -13.59 24.06 11.72
C GLU A 745 -13.65 22.60 12.18
N TYR A 746 -14.82 22.11 12.57
CA TYR A 746 -15.07 20.73 12.99
C TYR A 746 -14.85 19.66 11.91
N ALA A 747 -14.66 20.05 10.65
CA ALA A 747 -14.65 19.16 9.49
C ALA A 747 -13.25 19.01 8.85
N TYR A 748 -12.27 19.82 9.27
CA TYR A 748 -10.94 19.85 8.68
C TYR A 748 -9.87 19.49 9.70
N PHE A 749 -8.87 18.74 9.23
CA PHE A 749 -7.67 18.42 9.99
C PHE A 749 -7.00 19.67 10.60
N GLN A 750 -6.69 19.58 11.89
CA GLN A 750 -5.95 20.58 12.66
C GLN A 750 -4.48 20.15 12.76
N PRO A 751 -3.54 20.78 12.03
CA PRO A 751 -2.14 20.37 12.04
C PRO A 751 -1.46 20.68 13.38
N THR A 752 -0.33 20.03 13.65
CA THR A 752 0.61 20.48 14.69
C THR A 752 1.56 21.53 14.10
N PRO A 753 2.13 22.44 14.90
CA PRO A 753 3.17 23.34 14.41
C PRO A 753 4.46 22.59 14.06
N PHE A 754 4.68 21.39 14.62
CA PHE A 754 5.91 20.62 14.51
C PHE A 754 6.02 19.93 13.15
N SER A 755 6.20 20.76 12.14
CA SER A 755 6.28 20.39 10.75
C SER A 755 7.29 21.31 10.06
N THR A 756 7.48 21.07 8.78
CA THR A 756 8.07 22.05 7.89
C THR A 756 6.98 22.87 7.26
N TRP A 757 7.20 24.17 7.21
CA TRP A 757 6.30 25.15 6.64
C TRP A 757 6.96 25.88 5.48
N ASN A 758 6.16 26.13 4.46
CA ASN A 758 6.49 26.95 3.31
C ASN A 758 5.53 28.15 3.27
N VAL A 759 6.09 29.32 2.97
CA VAL A 759 5.32 30.55 2.79
C VAL A 759 5.66 31.12 1.43
N THR A 760 4.63 31.37 0.63
CA THR A 760 4.75 31.92 -0.72
C THR A 760 4.00 33.23 -0.82
N LEU A 761 4.64 34.26 -1.37
CA LEU A 761 3.99 35.51 -1.71
C LEU A 761 3.31 35.38 -3.08
N ASN A 762 2.01 35.12 -3.07
CA ASN A 762 1.22 34.85 -4.29
C ASN A 762 1.15 36.04 -5.26
N ASN A 763 1.44 37.25 -4.79
CA ASN A 763 1.55 38.45 -5.61
C ASN A 763 3.00 38.91 -5.82
N PHE A 764 3.96 37.97 -5.77
CA PHE A 764 5.33 38.20 -6.19
C PHE A 764 5.41 38.34 -7.71
N ASP A 765 5.99 39.44 -8.20
CA ASP A 765 6.12 39.69 -9.64
C ASP A 765 7.45 39.16 -10.17
N GLU A 766 7.45 37.93 -10.70
CA GLU A 766 8.66 37.35 -11.30
C GLU A 766 9.12 38.09 -12.57
N ALA A 767 8.21 38.77 -13.28
CA ALA A 767 8.51 39.43 -14.55
C ALA A 767 9.14 40.81 -14.36
N ASP A 768 8.83 41.49 -13.26
CA ASP A 768 9.39 42.79 -12.91
C ASP A 768 9.81 42.86 -11.43
N GLN A 769 11.08 42.56 -11.17
CA GLN A 769 11.66 42.65 -9.82
C GLN A 769 11.56 44.05 -9.19
N ALA A 770 11.34 45.11 -9.98
CA ALA A 770 11.13 46.45 -9.44
C ALA A 770 9.88 46.51 -8.55
N ASN A 771 8.86 45.71 -8.87
CA ASN A 771 7.61 45.63 -8.10
C ASN A 771 7.78 44.93 -6.74
N ASN A 772 8.89 44.19 -6.56
CA ASN A 772 9.23 43.46 -5.34
C ASN A 772 10.34 44.14 -4.51
N LEU A 773 10.86 45.31 -4.93
CA LEU A 773 11.98 45.98 -4.25
C LEU A 773 11.72 46.25 -2.77
N TYR A 774 10.46 46.50 -2.41
CA TYR A 774 10.04 46.71 -1.03
C TYR A 774 10.29 45.49 -0.12
N LEU A 775 10.48 44.29 -0.67
CA LEU A 775 10.81 43.10 0.12
C LEU A 775 12.22 43.17 0.72
N LYS A 776 13.10 44.03 0.19
CA LYS A 776 14.42 44.31 0.79
C LYS A 776 14.31 45.14 2.07
N ASP A 777 13.17 45.78 2.29
CA ASP A 777 12.88 46.55 3.49
C ASP A 777 12.24 45.68 4.59
N VAL A 778 12.09 44.36 4.36
CA VAL A 778 11.66 43.39 5.39
C VAL A 778 12.84 43.11 6.31
N GLU A 779 12.68 43.44 7.59
CA GLU A 779 13.68 43.25 8.65
C GLU A 779 13.46 41.94 9.40
N GLN A 780 12.22 41.48 9.48
CA GLN A 780 11.86 40.18 10.05
C GLN A 780 10.54 39.67 9.49
N ILE A 781 10.36 38.35 9.54
CA ILE A 781 9.11 37.68 9.22
C ILE A 781 8.58 37.05 10.50
N ARG A 782 7.40 37.49 10.94
CA ARG A 782 6.77 37.02 12.17
C ARG A 782 5.68 36.01 11.84
N VAL A 783 5.77 34.84 12.47
CA VAL A 783 4.78 33.76 12.31
C VAL A 783 3.96 33.67 13.60
N GLU A 784 2.64 33.74 13.46
CA GLU A 784 1.72 33.51 14.57
C GLU A 784 1.09 32.12 14.46
N PHE A 785 1.08 31.40 15.57
CA PHE A 785 0.35 30.15 15.74
C PHE A 785 -0.74 30.34 16.79
N LEU A 786 -1.98 30.11 16.39
CA LEU A 786 -3.11 30.05 17.31
C LEU A 786 -3.73 28.66 17.24
N GLY A 787 -4.17 28.18 18.39
CA GLY A 787 -4.72 26.84 18.49
C GLY A 787 -4.94 26.45 19.93
N SER A 788 -5.02 25.14 20.15
CA SER A 788 -5.12 24.56 21.49
C SER A 788 -3.94 23.66 21.78
N GLY A 789 -3.50 23.66 23.03
CA GLY A 789 -2.41 22.81 23.49
C GLY A 789 -2.68 22.27 24.88
N ILE A 790 -1.99 21.19 25.26
CA ILE A 790 -2.00 20.69 26.65
C ILE A 790 -0.74 21.20 27.35
N PRO A 791 -0.82 22.12 28.32
CA PRO A 791 0.35 22.54 29.09
C PRO A 791 1.00 21.37 29.82
N ASN A 792 2.32 21.21 29.69
CA ASN A 792 3.08 20.11 30.32
C ASN A 792 3.82 20.52 31.59
N GLY A 793 3.78 21.81 31.96
CA GLY A 793 4.42 22.34 33.16
C GLY A 793 5.96 22.38 33.10
N ASN A 794 6.56 22.03 31.96
CA ASN A 794 8.01 22.10 31.78
C ASN A 794 8.48 23.56 31.73
N SER A 795 9.56 23.86 32.47
CA SER A 795 10.26 25.13 32.37
C SER A 795 11.03 25.18 31.04
N CYS A 796 10.57 26.05 30.15
CA CYS A 796 11.27 26.34 28.91
C CYS A 796 12.58 27.09 29.20
N SER A 797 13.69 26.62 28.63
CA SER A 797 14.95 27.36 28.60
C SER A 797 14.77 28.56 27.67
N ASN A 798 14.71 29.78 28.22
CA ASN A 798 14.73 31.01 27.44
C ASN A 798 16.08 31.23 26.75
#